data_AF-A0A4Z0YTB4-F1
#
_entry.id   AF-A0A4Z0YTB4-F1
#
_cell.length_a   1.000
_cell.length_b   1.000
_cell.length_c   1.000
_cell.angle_alpha   90.00
_cell.angle_beta   90.00
_cell.angle_gamma   90.00
#
_symmetry.space_group_name_H-M   'P 1'
#
loop_
_entity.id
_entity.type
_entity.pdbx_description
1 polymer ?
#
loop_
_entity_poly.entity_id
_entity_poly.type
_entity_poly.pdbx_seq_one_letter_code
_entity_poly.pdbx_strand_id
1 'polypeptide(L)'
;MPSSHTFTSTELTHLRRTVALAGEALESGDAPFGSVLVDSRNVFLREDRNRIRSMNDATRHPEFELARWAAENMAAEDRRLATVYTSGEHCPMCAAAHAWVGLGRVVYVASAQQLERWMAGFRRELGEKGTAPVANLPVTTVAPGVEVVGPVAELEGEIKALHRRTEIKELAAELDIILLHSNMKSPALWLAATACLCLCAPASAAPLTDWEDQKWDAIVIGAGTAGIIVADRLSEAGKKTLLLEIGGPSYGITGGTEKPKWLEKTSLSRVDVPGLYKSIFGGSKSLICPPGVVNSYQACAIGGNSAINAGLFFQPPASDWDNYHPKGWKSVDVKNATNRLLSKQKSVTEYSRDDKFYLQTGYTAAKAWLVDSAGFANVSFNDKPNNKDRVFGRPSYNYIDGQRGGPVRTHLQDALKRKNFRLATGVRVQRIKQIRGLASSVQATVNNRNISILLAPRGRVIVSTGAVASPGLLMRSGIGPSDMLSSASTAGTPPSNWVVNSQVGQGLFDNPNTFIELSGPKIKSYTHNYDNPVPADRDLYLSSRSGPYAVASQTSVFWGYVPNPDGSRTGVQGTIDSSGFGGFTANNTITMNIYGTSGLLSTGRVVLSTDGKFVPSASSGVYYSNPRDGMNIAKFIHSIFQYLPSSTPQAPSPVGLTPLNIARHSTVEQIYKYITTYSTYAVGSVQHWSSSCRIGRCVDVNTKVIGTTNIYVVDASIISPLTVNPQFGVMVAAEKGAERILATWPL
;
A
#
# COMPACT_ATOMS: atom_id res chain seq x y z
N MET A 1 23.43 -42.59 -22.91
CA MET A 1 23.72 -41.54 -23.92
C MET A 1 22.55 -40.58 -23.89
N PRO A 2 22.74 -39.24 -23.89
CA PRO A 2 21.60 -38.34 -24.06
C PRO A 2 20.98 -38.66 -25.42
N SER A 3 19.69 -38.93 -25.46
CA SER A 3 18.96 -39.08 -26.72
C SER A 3 19.15 -37.78 -27.52
N SER A 4 19.45 -37.90 -28.81
CA SER A 4 19.49 -36.76 -29.73
C SER A 4 18.06 -36.28 -30.01
N HIS A 5 17.39 -35.75 -28.99
CA HIS A 5 16.08 -35.13 -29.17
C HIS A 5 16.27 -33.92 -30.07
N THR A 6 15.69 -33.99 -31.26
CA THR A 6 15.68 -32.85 -32.18
C THR A 6 14.50 -31.96 -31.81
N PHE A 7 14.79 -30.79 -31.24
CA PHE A 7 13.76 -29.86 -30.79
C PHE A 7 12.98 -29.30 -31.99
N THR A 8 11.66 -29.35 -31.90
CA THR A 8 10.80 -28.74 -32.93
C THR A 8 10.81 -27.22 -32.82
N SER A 9 10.40 -26.52 -33.88
CA SER A 9 10.27 -25.05 -33.87
C SER A 9 9.31 -24.55 -32.79
N THR A 10 8.24 -25.30 -32.50
CA THR A 10 7.28 -25.02 -31.43
C THR A 10 7.92 -25.16 -30.05
N GLU A 11 8.68 -26.24 -29.82
CA GLU A 11 9.42 -26.45 -28.56
C GLU A 11 10.43 -25.32 -28.33
N LEU A 12 11.18 -24.93 -29.36
CA LEU A 12 12.13 -23.82 -29.29
C LEU A 12 11.43 -22.47 -29.02
N THR A 13 10.19 -22.28 -29.50
CA THR A 13 9.41 -21.07 -29.20
C THR A 13 9.08 -20.98 -27.72
N HIS A 14 8.61 -22.07 -27.12
CA HIS A 14 8.33 -22.13 -25.68
C HIS A 14 9.60 -21.97 -24.85
N LEU A 15 10.70 -22.63 -25.24
CA LEU A 15 12.01 -22.52 -24.56
C LEU A 15 12.61 -21.10 -24.67
N ARG A 16 12.45 -20.39 -25.78
CA ARG A 16 12.86 -18.97 -25.86
C ARG A 16 12.03 -18.09 -24.93
N ARG A 17 10.73 -18.41 -24.75
CA ARG A 17 9.89 -17.69 -23.78
C ARG A 17 10.36 -17.93 -22.34
N THR A 18 10.81 -19.14 -21.98
CA THR A 18 11.35 -19.41 -20.63
C THR A 18 12.64 -18.62 -20.37
N VAL A 19 13.51 -18.47 -21.38
CA VAL A 19 14.71 -17.63 -21.29
C VAL A 19 14.35 -16.14 -21.15
N ALA A 20 13.34 -15.65 -21.88
CA ALA A 20 12.85 -14.29 -21.71
C ALA A 20 12.32 -14.04 -20.29
N LEU A 21 11.54 -14.98 -19.74
CA LEU A 21 11.03 -14.93 -18.36
C LEU A 21 12.15 -14.98 -17.31
N ALA A 22 13.21 -15.75 -17.56
CA ALA A 22 14.42 -15.74 -16.74
C ALA A 22 15.11 -14.37 -16.76
N GLY A 23 15.14 -13.69 -17.91
CA GLY A 23 15.60 -12.31 -18.03
C GLY A 23 14.74 -11.32 -17.23
N GLU A 24 13.41 -11.45 -17.32
CA GLU A 24 12.46 -10.64 -16.52
C GLU A 24 12.65 -10.85 -15.01
N ALA A 25 12.95 -12.08 -14.58
CA ALA A 25 13.28 -12.40 -13.19
C ALA A 25 14.57 -11.69 -12.74
N LEU A 26 15.64 -11.75 -13.54
CA LEU A 26 16.89 -11.06 -13.27
C LEU A 26 16.72 -9.54 -13.16
N GLU A 27 15.95 -8.92 -14.06
CA GLU A 27 15.72 -7.47 -13.99
C GLU A 27 14.85 -7.07 -12.80
N SER A 28 14.06 -8.00 -12.26
CA SER A 28 13.32 -7.83 -11.01
C SER A 28 14.16 -8.10 -9.75
N GLY A 29 15.44 -8.47 -9.91
CA GLY A 29 16.35 -8.79 -8.82
C GLY A 29 16.24 -10.22 -8.28
N ASP A 30 15.56 -11.12 -9.00
CA ASP A 30 15.43 -12.55 -8.68
C ASP A 30 16.48 -13.39 -9.44
N ALA A 31 16.70 -14.65 -9.02
CA ALA A 31 17.55 -15.56 -9.79
C ALA A 31 16.87 -15.92 -11.13
N PRO A 32 17.62 -15.99 -12.25
CA PRO A 32 17.06 -16.01 -13.60
C PRO A 32 16.46 -17.38 -13.98
N PHE A 33 15.23 -17.64 -13.51
CA PHE A 33 14.46 -18.81 -13.90
C PHE A 33 13.06 -18.42 -14.40
N GLY A 34 12.62 -19.12 -15.45
CA GLY A 34 11.29 -18.96 -16.05
C GLY A 34 10.76 -20.30 -16.56
N SER A 35 9.43 -20.45 -16.59
CA SER A 35 8.77 -21.69 -17.03
C SER A 35 7.46 -21.42 -17.77
N VAL A 36 7.11 -22.31 -18.70
CA VAL A 36 5.89 -22.29 -19.50
C VAL A 36 5.25 -23.68 -19.45
N LEU A 37 3.96 -23.74 -19.15
CA LEU A 37 3.12 -24.94 -19.16
C LEU A 37 2.23 -24.93 -20.41
N VAL A 38 2.20 -26.06 -21.11
CA VAL A 38 1.37 -26.27 -22.31
C VAL A 38 0.55 -27.57 -22.21
N ASP A 39 -0.56 -27.64 -22.94
CA ASP A 39 -1.36 -28.86 -23.07
C ASP A 39 -0.72 -29.91 -23.99
N SER A 40 -1.38 -31.06 -24.15
CA SER A 40 -0.93 -32.17 -24.99
C SER A 40 -0.81 -31.83 -26.49
N ARG A 41 -1.36 -30.69 -26.92
CA ARG A 41 -1.30 -30.17 -28.29
C ARG A 41 -0.30 -29.01 -28.42
N ASN A 42 0.56 -28.79 -27.42
CA ASN A 42 1.49 -27.66 -27.33
C ASN A 42 0.80 -26.28 -27.27
N VAL A 43 -0.47 -26.22 -26.87
CA VAL A 43 -1.18 -24.94 -26.67
C VAL A 43 -0.80 -24.39 -25.30
N PHE A 44 -0.41 -23.12 -25.29
CA PHE A 44 -0.08 -22.38 -24.06
C PHE A 44 -1.23 -22.42 -23.04
N LEU A 45 -0.90 -22.76 -21.79
CA LEU A 45 -1.84 -22.71 -20.67
C LEU A 45 -1.44 -21.61 -19.66
N ARG A 46 -0.17 -21.61 -19.25
CA ARG A 46 0.32 -20.71 -18.20
C ARG A 46 1.82 -20.52 -18.33
N GLU A 47 2.32 -19.38 -17.87
CA GLU A 47 3.74 -19.15 -17.65
C GLU A 47 3.98 -18.55 -16.28
N ASP A 48 5.20 -18.70 -15.79
CA ASP A 48 5.65 -18.02 -14.60
C ASP A 48 7.17 -17.75 -14.61
N ARG A 49 7.61 -16.89 -13.69
CA ARG A 49 9.02 -16.58 -13.44
C ARG A 49 9.35 -16.57 -11.95
N ASN A 50 10.64 -16.71 -11.65
CA ASN A 50 11.14 -16.72 -10.29
C ASN A 50 10.82 -15.42 -9.54
N ARG A 51 10.46 -15.53 -8.26
CA ARG A 51 10.17 -14.38 -7.37
C ARG A 51 10.77 -14.52 -5.96
N ILE A 52 11.86 -15.27 -5.84
CA ILE A 52 12.46 -15.62 -4.55
C ILE A 52 12.89 -14.42 -3.70
N ARG A 53 13.35 -13.34 -4.33
CA ARG A 53 13.80 -12.10 -3.68
C ARG A 53 12.70 -11.05 -3.72
N SER A 54 12.02 -10.87 -4.84
CA SER A 54 10.95 -9.87 -5.00
C SER A 54 9.74 -10.14 -4.10
N MET A 55 9.47 -11.40 -3.75
CA MET A 55 8.42 -11.78 -2.78
C MET A 55 8.99 -12.18 -1.41
N ASN A 56 10.32 -12.15 -1.24
CA ASN A 56 11.03 -12.55 -0.02
C ASN A 56 10.61 -13.95 0.49
N ASP A 57 10.54 -14.90 -0.44
CA ASP A 57 10.18 -16.29 -0.18
C ASP A 57 10.98 -17.18 -1.13
N ALA A 58 11.99 -17.85 -0.58
CA ALA A 58 12.92 -18.69 -1.33
C ALA A 58 12.28 -19.91 -2.02
N THR A 59 10.98 -20.16 -1.80
CA THR A 59 10.24 -21.26 -2.44
C THR A 59 9.49 -20.85 -3.71
N ARG A 60 9.46 -19.55 -4.05
CA ARG A 60 8.70 -18.97 -5.18
C ARG A 60 9.34 -19.22 -6.55
N HIS A 61 9.54 -20.50 -6.88
CA HIS A 61 10.05 -20.95 -8.17
C HIS A 61 8.93 -21.09 -9.19
N PRO A 62 9.17 -20.74 -10.46
CA PRO A 62 8.12 -20.77 -11.47
C PRO A 62 7.55 -22.18 -11.69
N GLU A 63 8.38 -23.22 -11.62
CA GLU A 63 7.95 -24.61 -11.75
C GLU A 63 6.99 -25.02 -10.63
N PHE A 64 7.24 -24.56 -9.40
CA PHE A 64 6.41 -24.86 -8.25
C PHE A 64 5.04 -24.17 -8.34
N GLU A 65 5.01 -22.92 -8.79
CA GLU A 65 3.76 -22.18 -9.03
C GLU A 65 2.94 -22.81 -10.16
N LEU A 66 3.59 -23.27 -11.25
CA LEU A 66 2.92 -23.99 -12.33
C LEU A 66 2.36 -25.34 -11.87
N ALA A 67 3.07 -26.07 -11.01
CA ALA A 67 2.56 -27.32 -10.43
C ALA A 67 1.30 -27.09 -9.58
N ARG A 68 1.30 -26.04 -8.73
CA ARG A 68 0.12 -25.65 -7.94
C ARG A 68 -1.04 -25.24 -8.82
N TRP A 69 -0.77 -24.38 -9.81
CA TRP A 69 -1.79 -23.93 -10.74
C TRP A 69 -2.42 -25.10 -11.50
N ALA A 70 -1.60 -26.03 -12.01
CA ALA A 70 -2.09 -27.21 -12.70
C ALA A 70 -2.98 -28.08 -11.78
N ALA A 71 -2.57 -28.29 -10.53
CA ALA A 71 -3.35 -29.05 -9.55
C ALA A 71 -4.76 -28.46 -9.33
N GLU A 72 -4.87 -27.13 -9.32
CA GLU A 72 -6.10 -26.39 -9.10
C GLU A 72 -6.97 -26.25 -10.37
N ASN A 73 -6.37 -26.27 -11.57
CA ASN A 73 -7.04 -25.82 -12.81
C ASN A 73 -7.13 -26.88 -13.92
N MET A 74 -6.46 -28.04 -13.79
CA MET A 74 -6.44 -29.08 -14.81
C MET A 74 -6.93 -30.43 -14.26
N ALA A 75 -7.62 -31.21 -15.09
CA ALA A 75 -7.95 -32.59 -14.77
C ALA A 75 -6.67 -33.45 -14.70
N ALA A 76 -6.68 -34.50 -13.88
CA ALA A 76 -5.51 -35.36 -13.67
C ALA A 76 -4.96 -35.97 -14.98
N GLU A 77 -5.86 -36.38 -15.88
CA GLU A 77 -5.47 -36.96 -17.17
C GLU A 77 -4.81 -35.93 -18.10
N ASP A 78 -5.29 -34.68 -18.09
CA ASP A 78 -4.70 -33.60 -18.88
C ASP A 78 -3.33 -33.19 -18.34
N ARG A 79 -3.15 -33.19 -17.00
CA ARG A 79 -1.85 -32.90 -16.38
C ARG A 79 -0.80 -33.91 -16.80
N ARG A 80 -1.15 -35.20 -16.84
CA ARG A 80 -0.23 -36.28 -17.24
C ARG A 80 0.28 -36.11 -18.67
N LEU A 81 -0.53 -35.51 -19.55
CA LEU A 81 -0.20 -35.27 -20.96
C LEU A 81 0.41 -33.89 -21.23
N ALA A 82 0.46 -33.00 -20.23
CA ALA A 82 1.01 -31.66 -20.36
C ALA A 82 2.54 -31.65 -20.33
N THR A 83 3.13 -30.60 -20.88
CA THR A 83 4.59 -30.38 -20.86
C THR A 83 4.94 -29.07 -20.16
N VAL A 84 5.94 -29.11 -19.28
CA VAL A 84 6.57 -27.91 -18.68
C VAL A 84 7.89 -27.64 -19.37
N TYR A 85 7.99 -26.53 -20.07
CA TYR A 85 9.25 -25.97 -20.55
C TYR A 85 9.85 -25.08 -19.47
N THR A 86 11.14 -25.19 -19.21
CA THR A 86 11.83 -24.34 -18.22
C THR A 86 13.24 -23.94 -18.67
N SER A 87 13.71 -22.78 -18.19
CA SER A 87 15.07 -22.29 -18.46
C SER A 87 16.14 -23.10 -17.72
N GLY A 88 15.80 -23.81 -16.65
CA GLY A 88 16.71 -24.69 -15.92
C GLY A 88 16.03 -25.95 -15.42
N GLU A 89 16.76 -27.05 -15.36
CA GLU A 89 16.25 -28.31 -14.79
C GLU A 89 15.71 -28.08 -13.36
N HIS A 90 14.56 -28.68 -13.04
CA HIS A 90 13.87 -28.42 -11.78
C HIS A 90 14.75 -28.78 -10.58
N CYS A 91 14.77 -27.92 -9.56
CA CYS A 91 15.38 -28.28 -8.28
C CYS A 91 14.58 -29.40 -7.58
N PRO A 92 15.13 -30.08 -6.55
CA PRO A 92 14.43 -31.20 -5.90
C PRO A 92 13.03 -30.86 -5.38
N MET A 93 12.82 -29.65 -4.85
CA MET A 93 11.50 -29.18 -4.40
C MET A 93 10.50 -29.13 -5.56
N CYS A 94 10.92 -28.56 -6.71
CA CYS A 94 10.06 -28.40 -7.88
C CYS A 94 9.80 -29.73 -8.58
N ALA A 95 10.82 -30.60 -8.66
CA ALA A 95 10.70 -31.95 -9.21
C ALA A 95 9.70 -32.79 -8.39
N ALA A 96 9.78 -32.74 -7.06
CA ALA A 96 8.83 -33.42 -6.19
C ALA A 96 7.40 -32.87 -6.37
N ALA A 97 7.24 -31.55 -6.40
CA ALA A 97 5.93 -30.91 -6.60
C ALA A 97 5.31 -31.32 -7.95
N HIS A 98 6.08 -31.26 -9.03
CA HIS A 98 5.68 -31.67 -10.37
C HIS A 98 5.16 -33.12 -10.39
N ALA A 99 5.90 -34.04 -9.77
CA ALA A 99 5.52 -35.44 -9.68
C ALA A 99 4.25 -35.65 -8.83
N TRP A 100 4.14 -34.99 -7.68
CA TRP A 100 3.00 -35.15 -6.77
C TRP A 100 1.67 -34.67 -7.37
N VAL A 101 1.71 -33.63 -8.21
CA VAL A 101 0.51 -33.16 -8.91
C VAL A 101 0.20 -33.96 -10.17
N GLY A 102 1.10 -34.86 -10.59
CA GLY A 102 0.94 -35.70 -11.77
C GLY A 102 1.13 -34.94 -13.09
N LEU A 103 1.97 -33.91 -13.12
CA LEU A 103 2.34 -33.25 -14.36
C LEU A 103 3.25 -34.14 -15.22
N GLY A 104 3.08 -34.05 -16.54
CA GLY A 104 3.77 -34.87 -17.53
C GLY A 104 5.24 -34.47 -17.78
N ARG A 105 5.59 -34.31 -19.05
CA ARG A 105 6.99 -34.16 -19.50
C ARG A 105 7.64 -32.84 -19.05
N VAL A 106 8.92 -32.87 -18.72
CA VAL A 106 9.75 -31.68 -18.47
C VAL A 106 10.74 -31.49 -19.62
N VAL A 107 10.82 -30.27 -20.15
CA VAL A 107 11.83 -29.89 -21.15
C VAL A 107 12.63 -28.70 -20.65
N TYR A 108 13.96 -28.81 -20.54
CA TYR A 108 14.79 -27.77 -19.95
C TYR A 108 15.92 -27.27 -20.85
N VAL A 109 16.28 -25.99 -20.71
CA VAL A 109 17.43 -25.40 -21.42
C VAL A 109 18.76 -25.84 -20.81
N ALA A 110 18.98 -25.61 -19.51
CA ALA A 110 20.23 -25.97 -18.82
C ALA A 110 20.00 -27.06 -17.77
N SER A 111 20.88 -28.07 -17.73
CA SER A 111 20.82 -29.12 -16.70
C SER A 111 21.29 -28.65 -15.34
N ALA A 112 20.88 -29.36 -14.28
CA ALA A 112 21.33 -29.10 -12.91
C ALA A 112 22.87 -29.13 -12.80
N GLN A 113 23.51 -30.06 -13.53
CA GLN A 113 24.97 -30.22 -13.57
C GLN A 113 25.67 -29.11 -14.38
N GLN A 114 25.04 -28.57 -15.43
CA GLN A 114 25.57 -27.39 -16.14
C GLN A 114 25.54 -26.17 -15.22
N LEU A 115 24.41 -25.91 -14.58
CA LEU A 115 24.25 -24.80 -13.64
C LEU A 115 25.27 -24.89 -12.50
N GLU A 116 25.41 -26.05 -11.85
CA GLU A 116 26.37 -26.24 -10.76
C GLU A 116 27.82 -25.95 -11.20
N ARG A 117 28.23 -26.45 -12.37
CA ARG A 117 29.56 -26.17 -12.93
C ARG A 117 29.78 -24.69 -13.21
N TRP A 118 28.77 -23.99 -13.73
CA TRP A 118 28.86 -22.55 -14.00
C TRP A 118 28.98 -21.75 -12.69
N MET A 119 28.12 -22.01 -11.72
CA MET A 119 28.13 -21.31 -10.42
C MET A 119 29.44 -21.57 -9.66
N ALA A 120 29.97 -22.80 -9.69
CA ALA A 120 31.28 -23.12 -9.11
C ALA A 120 32.43 -22.40 -9.84
N GLY A 121 32.30 -22.19 -11.16
CA GLY A 121 33.22 -21.36 -11.95
C GLY A 121 33.16 -19.89 -11.52
N PHE A 122 31.96 -19.30 -11.52
CA PHE A 122 31.73 -17.89 -11.18
C PHE A 122 32.20 -17.58 -9.76
N ARG A 123 31.85 -18.41 -8.77
CA ARG A 123 32.27 -18.21 -7.37
C ARG A 123 33.78 -18.31 -7.17
N ARG A 124 34.47 -19.19 -7.92
CA ARG A 124 35.95 -19.24 -7.90
C ARG A 124 36.58 -17.99 -8.51
N GLU A 125 36.01 -17.46 -9.60
CA GLU A 125 36.46 -16.20 -10.20
C GLU A 125 36.23 -15.01 -9.25
N LEU A 126 35.16 -15.05 -8.45
CA LEU A 126 34.70 -13.94 -7.61
C LEU A 126 35.12 -14.03 -6.13
N GLY A 127 35.77 -15.12 -5.70
CA GLY A 127 36.30 -15.28 -4.34
C GLY A 127 35.26 -15.61 -3.26
N GLU A 128 34.03 -15.96 -3.64
CA GLU A 128 32.92 -16.23 -2.72
C GLU A 128 32.93 -17.66 -2.15
N LYS A 129 32.58 -17.79 -0.87
CA LYS A 129 32.44 -19.08 -0.18
C LYS A 129 31.01 -19.24 0.35
N GLY A 130 30.15 -19.85 -0.46
CA GLY A 130 28.80 -20.25 -0.07
C GLY A 130 28.28 -21.40 -0.93
N THR A 131 27.68 -22.40 -0.28
CA THR A 131 26.92 -23.48 -0.95
C THR A 131 25.43 -23.22 -0.78
N ALA A 132 24.63 -23.53 -1.80
CA ALA A 132 23.18 -23.46 -1.68
C ALA A 132 22.69 -24.44 -0.60
N PRO A 133 21.60 -24.14 0.12
CA PRO A 133 21.07 -25.02 1.17
C PRO A 133 20.42 -26.31 0.61
N VAL A 134 20.27 -26.41 -0.72
CA VAL A 134 19.65 -27.55 -1.41
C VAL A 134 20.64 -28.09 -2.44
N ALA A 135 20.84 -29.41 -2.45
CA ALA A 135 21.65 -30.08 -3.46
C ALA A 135 20.95 -30.05 -4.83
N ASN A 136 21.70 -29.78 -5.90
CA ASN A 136 21.17 -29.82 -7.27
C ASN A 136 21.15 -31.27 -7.77
N LEU A 137 20.02 -31.94 -7.63
CA LEU A 137 19.82 -33.30 -8.14
C LEU A 137 19.04 -33.29 -9.46
N PRO A 138 19.37 -34.17 -10.44
CA PRO A 138 18.56 -34.32 -11.65
C PRO A 138 17.11 -34.69 -11.33
N VAL A 139 16.17 -34.27 -12.17
CA VAL A 139 14.73 -34.52 -11.95
C VAL A 139 14.45 -36.01 -11.80
N THR A 140 15.06 -36.85 -12.64
CA THR A 140 14.86 -38.31 -12.61
C THR A 140 15.41 -38.99 -11.35
N THR A 141 16.28 -38.32 -10.59
CA THR A 141 16.73 -38.82 -9.28
C THR A 141 15.67 -38.57 -8.19
N VAL A 142 14.93 -37.47 -8.30
CA VAL A 142 13.89 -37.08 -7.32
C VAL A 142 12.51 -37.64 -7.70
N ALA A 143 12.23 -37.71 -9.00
CA ALA A 143 10.98 -38.12 -9.61
C ALA A 143 11.25 -39.06 -10.80
N PRO A 144 11.53 -40.36 -10.54
CA PRO A 144 11.99 -41.30 -11.59
C PRO A 144 10.94 -41.61 -12.66
N GLY A 145 9.66 -41.33 -12.39
CA GLY A 145 8.56 -41.53 -13.35
C GLY A 145 8.31 -40.35 -14.30
N VAL A 146 9.02 -39.23 -14.14
CA VAL A 146 8.85 -38.05 -15.00
C VAL A 146 9.74 -38.17 -16.22
N GLU A 147 9.17 -38.01 -17.41
CA GLU A 147 9.94 -37.90 -18.66
C GLU A 147 10.64 -36.55 -18.71
N VAL A 148 11.94 -36.55 -19.01
CA VAL A 148 12.78 -35.34 -19.01
C VAL A 148 13.61 -35.26 -20.28
N VAL A 149 13.56 -34.10 -20.94
CA VAL A 149 14.27 -33.82 -22.20
C VAL A 149 15.10 -32.55 -22.08
N GLY A 150 16.38 -32.62 -22.40
CA GLY A 150 17.34 -31.52 -22.30
C GLY A 150 18.76 -32.04 -22.06
N PRO A 151 19.78 -31.16 -22.01
CA PRO A 151 19.71 -29.71 -22.22
C PRO A 151 19.53 -29.29 -23.68
N VAL A 152 19.21 -28.02 -23.91
CA VAL A 152 19.03 -27.41 -25.23
C VAL A 152 20.26 -26.56 -25.57
N ALA A 153 21.18 -27.11 -26.36
CA ALA A 153 22.46 -26.47 -26.67
C ALA A 153 22.32 -25.08 -27.32
N GLU A 154 21.30 -24.86 -28.16
CA GLU A 154 21.08 -23.58 -28.85
C GLU A 154 20.89 -22.39 -27.90
N LEU A 155 20.28 -22.62 -26.73
CA LEU A 155 19.93 -21.57 -25.76
C LEU A 155 20.85 -21.56 -24.52
N GLU A 156 21.81 -22.47 -24.44
CA GLU A 156 22.74 -22.61 -23.31
C GLU A 156 23.53 -21.32 -23.05
N GLY A 157 24.02 -20.67 -24.11
CA GLY A 157 24.79 -19.44 -24.01
C GLY A 157 24.00 -18.28 -23.39
N GLU A 158 22.73 -18.14 -23.78
CA GLU A 158 21.85 -17.07 -23.29
C GLU A 158 21.55 -17.23 -21.80
N ILE A 159 21.17 -18.44 -21.36
CA ILE A 159 20.83 -18.68 -19.95
C ILE A 159 22.08 -18.60 -19.06
N LYS A 160 23.24 -19.09 -19.53
CA LYS A 160 24.51 -18.95 -18.82
C LYS A 160 24.91 -17.49 -18.64
N ALA A 161 24.67 -16.64 -19.65
CA ALA A 161 24.93 -15.21 -19.56
C ALA A 161 24.03 -14.52 -18.51
N LEU A 162 22.76 -14.91 -18.41
CA LEU A 162 21.84 -14.41 -17.37
C LEU A 162 22.33 -14.77 -15.96
N HIS A 163 22.73 -16.03 -15.73
CA HIS A 163 23.29 -16.44 -14.44
C HIS A 163 24.58 -15.69 -14.09
N ARG A 164 25.49 -15.50 -15.05
CA ARG A 164 26.72 -14.72 -14.83
C ARG A 164 26.44 -13.26 -14.46
N ARG A 165 25.47 -12.63 -15.12
CA ARG A 165 25.05 -11.25 -14.81
C ARG A 165 24.47 -11.12 -13.40
N THR A 166 23.86 -12.17 -12.87
CA THR A 166 23.33 -12.21 -11.50
C THR A 166 24.48 -12.09 -10.49
N GLU A 167 25.52 -12.92 -10.61
CA GLU A 167 26.69 -12.89 -9.72
C GLU A 167 27.46 -11.56 -9.82
N ILE A 168 27.58 -10.97 -11.02
CA ILE A 168 28.24 -9.66 -11.20
C ILE A 168 27.43 -8.52 -10.54
N LYS A 169 26.09 -8.53 -10.64
CA LYS A 169 25.23 -7.54 -9.95
C LYS A 169 25.37 -7.65 -8.43
N GLU A 170 25.55 -8.87 -7.90
CA GLU A 170 25.76 -9.11 -6.47
C GLU A 170 27.12 -8.56 -6.01
N LEU A 171 28.19 -8.81 -6.77
CA LEU A 171 29.52 -8.27 -6.45
C LEU A 171 29.62 -6.75 -6.60
N ALA A 172 28.96 -6.15 -7.60
CA ALA A 172 28.93 -4.71 -7.80
C ALA A 172 28.20 -4.00 -6.64
N ALA A 173 27.15 -4.61 -6.09
CA ALA A 173 26.47 -4.11 -4.90
C ALA A 173 27.36 -4.17 -3.64
N GLU A 174 28.32 -5.10 -3.56
CA GLU A 174 29.31 -5.17 -2.48
C GLU A 174 30.52 -4.23 -2.69
N LEU A 175 30.98 -4.03 -3.94
CA LEU A 175 32.10 -3.15 -4.27
C LEU A 175 31.75 -1.66 -4.26
N ASP A 176 30.51 -1.27 -4.60
CA ASP A 176 30.03 0.11 -4.45
C ASP A 176 30.04 0.56 -2.97
N ILE A 177 30.01 -0.37 -2.02
CA ILE A 177 30.17 -0.09 -0.58
C ILE A 177 31.65 0.18 -0.22
N ILE A 178 32.60 -0.42 -0.95
CA ILE A 178 34.05 -0.31 -0.71
C ILE A 178 34.65 0.93 -1.40
N LEU A 179 34.23 1.25 -2.63
CA LEU A 179 34.74 2.41 -3.39
C LEU A 179 34.25 3.78 -2.86
N LEU A 180 33.21 3.81 -2.04
CA LEU A 180 32.80 5.02 -1.30
C LEU A 180 33.73 5.36 -0.12
N HIS A 181 34.68 4.50 0.25
CA HIS A 181 35.59 4.70 1.38
C HIS A 181 37.05 4.98 1.01
N SER A 182 37.43 4.99 -0.27
CA SER A 182 38.82 5.24 -0.68
C SER A 182 38.95 6.06 -1.96
N ASN A 183 38.82 7.39 -1.86
CA ASN A 183 39.63 8.34 -2.65
C ASN A 183 39.42 9.79 -2.18
N MET A 184 40.08 10.15 -1.08
CA MET A 184 40.57 11.51 -0.89
C MET A 184 42.09 11.48 -1.08
N LYS A 185 42.58 12.00 -2.21
CA LYS A 185 43.91 12.62 -2.35
C LYS A 185 44.08 13.23 -3.75
N SER A 186 43.96 14.56 -3.77
CA SER A 186 44.80 15.55 -4.47
C SER A 186 44.04 16.54 -5.38
N PRO A 187 44.34 17.86 -5.33
CA PRO A 187 43.53 18.92 -5.91
C PRO A 187 44.16 19.48 -7.19
N ALA A 188 43.46 19.36 -8.32
CA ALA A 188 43.68 20.23 -9.48
C ALA A 188 42.49 20.13 -10.44
N LEU A 189 42.18 21.27 -11.08
CA LEU A 189 41.12 21.47 -12.10
C LEU A 189 39.70 21.70 -11.58
N TRP A 190 39.57 22.78 -10.82
CA TRP A 190 38.47 23.73 -10.99
C TRP A 190 38.84 24.70 -12.11
N LEU A 191 38.07 24.76 -13.20
CA LEU A 191 37.76 25.93 -14.03
C LEU A 191 37.16 25.48 -15.37
N ALA A 192 35.83 25.63 -15.50
CA ALA A 192 35.06 25.88 -16.73
C ALA A 192 33.73 25.12 -16.73
N ALA A 193 32.72 25.67 -16.02
CA ALA A 193 31.30 25.60 -16.39
C ALA A 193 30.45 26.26 -15.28
N THR A 194 30.59 27.57 -15.11
CA THR A 194 29.71 28.37 -14.26
C THR A 194 29.27 29.61 -15.05
N ALA A 195 28.29 29.41 -15.93
CA ALA A 195 27.42 30.46 -16.42
C ALA A 195 26.14 29.82 -16.97
N CYS A 196 24.98 30.32 -16.52
CA CYS A 196 23.62 29.92 -16.90
C CYS A 196 23.07 28.59 -16.34
N LEU A 197 22.65 28.62 -15.07
CA LEU A 197 21.39 28.02 -14.57
C LEU A 197 21.26 28.29 -13.06
N CYS A 198 21.10 29.56 -12.70
CA CYS A 198 20.53 29.93 -11.40
C CYS A 198 19.05 30.25 -11.64
N LEU A 199 18.18 29.31 -11.29
CA LEU A 199 16.84 29.49 -10.70
C LEU A 199 16.16 28.10 -10.67
N CYS A 200 15.72 27.69 -9.47
CA CYS A 200 15.04 26.43 -9.13
C CYS A 200 15.94 25.19 -8.91
N ALA A 201 16.83 25.25 -7.91
CA ALA A 201 17.25 24.04 -7.19
C ALA A 201 16.22 23.71 -6.09
N PRO A 202 15.72 22.47 -5.96
CA PRO A 202 14.99 22.08 -4.75
C PRO A 202 15.96 22.20 -3.56
N ALA A 203 15.51 22.85 -2.49
CA ALA A 203 16.26 22.94 -1.26
C ALA A 203 16.44 21.53 -0.66
N SER A 204 17.52 20.87 -1.04
CA SER A 204 18.06 19.76 -0.26
C SER A 204 18.49 20.34 1.07
N ALA A 205 17.85 19.90 2.16
CA ALA A 205 18.33 20.20 3.50
C ALA A 205 19.81 19.76 3.57
N ALA A 206 20.70 20.71 3.85
CA ALA A 206 22.12 20.45 4.02
C ALA A 206 22.32 19.18 4.87
N PRO A 207 23.22 18.26 4.50
CA PRO A 207 23.45 17.07 5.29
C PRO A 207 24.02 17.54 6.63
N LEU A 208 23.22 17.45 7.68
CA LEU A 208 23.76 17.22 9.01
C LEU A 208 24.44 15.85 8.91
N THR A 209 25.74 15.79 8.65
CA THR A 209 26.47 14.53 8.64
C THR A 209 26.47 13.85 10.02
N ASP A 210 26.11 14.59 11.08
CA ASP A 210 26.05 14.10 12.47
C ASP A 210 24.62 14.13 13.08
N TRP A 211 23.55 13.93 12.29
CA TRP A 211 22.18 13.93 12.87
C TRP A 211 21.94 12.73 13.82
N GLU A 212 22.65 11.63 13.61
CA GLU A 212 22.57 10.39 14.39
C GLU A 212 23.08 10.60 15.83
N ASP A 213 24.09 11.45 16.02
CA ASP A 213 24.74 11.72 17.32
C ASP A 213 24.13 12.91 18.08
N GLN A 214 23.18 13.61 17.45
CA GLN A 214 22.50 14.74 18.08
C GLN A 214 21.42 14.29 19.07
N LYS A 215 21.19 15.14 20.07
CA LYS A 215 20.01 15.07 20.94
C LYS A 215 18.87 15.89 20.36
N TRP A 216 17.67 15.32 20.42
CA TRP A 216 16.45 15.88 19.82
C TRP A 216 15.38 16.17 20.87
N ASP A 217 14.74 17.33 20.79
CA ASP A 217 13.59 17.65 21.64
C ASP A 217 12.39 16.79 21.26
N ALA A 218 12.19 16.59 19.95
CA ALA A 218 11.13 15.75 19.41
C ALA A 218 11.69 14.75 18.41
N ILE A 219 11.41 13.46 18.62
CA ILE A 219 11.59 12.42 17.60
C ILE A 219 10.20 11.95 17.16
N VAL A 220 9.82 12.30 15.94
CA VAL A 220 8.57 11.89 15.30
C VAL A 220 8.84 10.69 14.40
N ILE A 221 8.14 9.58 14.62
CA ILE A 221 8.38 8.31 13.94
C ILE A 221 7.24 8.05 12.94
N GLY A 222 7.56 8.11 11.65
CA GLY A 222 6.64 7.95 10.52
C GLY A 222 6.33 9.29 9.85
N ALA A 223 6.74 9.46 8.58
CA ALA A 223 6.42 10.63 7.76
C ALA A 223 5.12 10.45 6.98
N GLY A 224 4.12 9.85 7.62
CA GLY A 224 2.77 9.73 7.09
C GLY A 224 1.94 11.01 7.23
N THR A 225 0.64 10.90 6.98
CA THR A 225 -0.31 12.03 7.02
C THR A 225 -0.21 12.86 8.30
N ALA A 226 -0.18 12.20 9.47
CA ALA A 226 -0.16 12.89 10.75
C ALA A 226 1.26 13.32 11.18
N GLY A 227 2.26 12.44 11.02
CA GLY A 227 3.62 12.71 11.49
C GLY A 227 4.26 13.93 10.84
N ILE A 228 3.99 14.17 9.56
CA ILE A 228 4.45 15.40 8.87
C ILE A 228 3.88 16.65 9.55
N ILE A 229 2.56 16.68 9.82
CA ILE A 229 1.89 17.84 10.44
C ILE A 229 2.42 18.06 11.85
N VAL A 230 2.55 16.99 12.64
CA VAL A 230 3.09 17.10 14.00
C VAL A 230 4.52 17.65 13.97
N ALA A 231 5.37 17.14 13.09
CA ALA A 231 6.76 17.60 13.00
C ALA A 231 6.87 19.06 12.53
N ASP A 232 6.03 19.49 11.57
CA ASP A 232 5.91 20.89 11.16
C ASP A 232 5.56 21.78 12.37
N ARG A 233 4.50 21.44 13.10
CA ARG A 233 4.01 22.23 14.25
C ARG A 233 5.00 22.26 15.43
N LEU A 234 5.67 21.14 15.72
CA LEU A 234 6.69 21.10 16.78
C LEU A 234 7.93 21.93 16.42
N SER A 235 8.40 21.83 15.16
CA SER A 235 9.52 22.63 14.69
C SER A 235 9.19 24.12 14.61
N GLU A 236 7.95 24.47 14.23
CA GLU A 236 7.43 25.84 14.24
C GLU A 236 7.43 26.45 15.65
N ALA A 237 7.14 25.64 16.66
CA ALA A 237 7.21 26.04 18.07
C ALA A 237 8.65 26.04 18.63
N GLY A 238 9.68 25.98 17.78
CA GLY A 238 11.09 26.09 18.15
C GLY A 238 11.72 24.79 18.67
N LYS A 239 11.01 23.66 18.70
CA LYS A 239 11.57 22.38 19.16
C LYS A 239 12.51 21.79 18.11
N LYS A 240 13.69 21.34 18.52
CA LYS A 240 14.61 20.62 17.64
C LYS A 240 14.01 19.26 17.29
N THR A 241 13.55 19.13 16.05
CA THR A 241 12.62 18.07 15.63
C THR A 241 13.22 17.20 14.55
N LEU A 242 13.26 15.89 14.80
CA LEU A 242 13.64 14.86 13.84
C LEU A 242 12.40 14.07 13.41
N LEU A 243 12.14 14.02 12.12
CA LEU A 243 11.11 13.19 11.49
C LEU A 243 11.78 12.00 10.81
N LEU A 244 11.37 10.80 11.18
CA LEU A 244 11.91 9.53 10.68
C LEU A 244 10.91 8.84 9.75
N GLU A 245 11.38 8.30 8.63
CA GLU A 245 10.59 7.51 7.70
C GLU A 245 11.39 6.29 7.23
N ILE A 246 10.75 5.12 7.20
CA ILE A 246 11.39 3.90 6.69
C ILE A 246 11.48 3.92 5.15
N GLY A 247 10.46 4.48 4.50
CA GLY A 247 10.41 4.66 3.05
C GLY A 247 11.24 5.82 2.54
N GLY A 248 11.26 5.93 1.21
CA GLY A 248 11.94 7.01 0.49
C GLY A 248 11.00 8.12 -0.03
N PRO A 249 11.54 9.03 -0.85
CA PRO A 249 10.77 10.00 -1.62
C PRO A 249 9.69 9.37 -2.49
N SER A 250 8.51 9.99 -2.50
CA SER A 250 7.35 9.56 -3.29
C SER A 250 6.90 10.65 -4.26
N TYR A 251 6.80 11.90 -3.81
CA TYR A 251 6.45 13.06 -4.64
C TYR A 251 7.69 13.61 -5.34
N GLY A 252 7.51 14.15 -6.55
CA GLY A 252 8.58 14.83 -7.29
C GLY A 252 9.24 15.96 -6.49
N ILE A 253 8.45 16.76 -5.76
CA ILE A 253 8.95 17.85 -4.90
C ILE A 253 9.85 17.37 -3.75
N THR A 254 9.75 16.09 -3.37
CA THR A 254 10.60 15.45 -2.36
C THR A 254 11.74 14.62 -2.95
N GLY A 255 11.92 14.64 -4.27
CA GLY A 255 12.94 13.85 -4.98
C GLY A 255 12.46 12.47 -5.45
N GLY A 256 11.14 12.23 -5.51
CA GLY A 256 10.57 11.01 -6.10
C GLY A 256 10.82 10.98 -7.60
N THR A 257 11.53 9.97 -8.09
CA THR A 257 11.95 9.89 -9.50
C THR A 257 11.11 8.94 -10.36
N GLU A 258 10.39 8.00 -9.75
CA GLU A 258 9.68 6.97 -10.48
C GLU A 258 8.41 7.52 -11.15
N LYS A 259 8.34 7.34 -12.48
CA LYS A 259 7.30 7.89 -13.33
C LYS A 259 7.21 7.12 -14.66
N PRO A 260 6.07 7.15 -15.37
CA PRO A 260 5.97 6.67 -16.75
C PRO A 260 6.72 7.59 -17.73
N LYS A 261 7.09 7.05 -18.90
CA LYS A 261 7.92 7.75 -19.92
C LYS A 261 7.36 9.11 -20.36
N TRP A 262 6.03 9.26 -20.40
CA TRP A 262 5.41 10.51 -20.82
C TRP A 262 5.56 11.67 -19.81
N LEU A 263 6.03 11.38 -18.59
CA LEU A 263 6.36 12.37 -17.56
C LEU A 263 7.86 12.72 -17.48
N GLU A 264 8.73 12.11 -18.29
CA GLU A 264 10.20 12.27 -18.18
C GLU A 264 10.66 13.72 -18.27
N LYS A 265 9.99 14.54 -19.08
CA LYS A 265 10.29 15.98 -19.22
C LYS A 265 9.65 16.85 -18.14
N THR A 266 9.23 16.26 -17.03
CA THR A 266 8.57 16.96 -15.92
C THR A 266 9.25 16.64 -14.59
N SER A 267 9.07 17.52 -13.61
CA SER A 267 9.46 17.27 -12.22
C SER A 267 8.48 16.34 -11.47
N LEU A 268 7.42 15.85 -12.11
CA LEU A 268 6.40 15.02 -11.47
C LEU A 268 6.88 13.57 -11.31
N SER A 269 6.49 12.92 -10.22
CA SER A 269 6.49 11.47 -10.08
C SER A 269 5.11 10.89 -10.41
N ARG A 270 5.00 9.56 -10.43
CA ARG A 270 3.69 8.89 -10.55
C ARG A 270 2.70 9.23 -9.43
N VAL A 271 3.19 9.68 -8.27
CA VAL A 271 2.37 10.05 -7.10
C VAL A 271 1.67 11.38 -7.31
N ASP A 272 2.33 12.30 -8.03
CA ASP A 272 1.81 13.65 -8.25
C ASP A 272 0.59 13.68 -9.17
N VAL A 273 0.42 12.68 -10.04
CA VAL A 273 -0.66 12.60 -11.04
C VAL A 273 -1.88 11.88 -10.49
N PRO A 274 -3.03 12.56 -10.26
CA PRO A 274 -4.22 11.94 -9.70
C PRO A 274 -4.69 10.70 -10.46
N GLY A 275 -4.74 10.77 -11.79
CA GLY A 275 -5.20 9.67 -12.65
C GLY A 275 -4.33 8.42 -12.59
N LEU A 276 -3.11 8.49 -12.06
CA LEU A 276 -2.26 7.31 -11.91
C LEU A 276 -2.52 6.52 -10.62
N TYR A 277 -3.44 6.96 -9.75
CA TYR A 277 -3.59 6.35 -8.41
C TYR A 277 -3.87 4.84 -8.43
N LYS A 278 -4.63 4.31 -9.39
CA LYS A 278 -4.89 2.86 -9.49
C LYS A 278 -3.65 2.07 -9.88
N SER A 279 -2.82 2.65 -10.74
CA SER A 279 -1.60 2.06 -11.27
C SER A 279 -0.33 2.40 -10.47
N ILE A 280 -0.46 3.22 -9.43
CA ILE A 280 0.68 3.77 -8.68
C ILE A 280 1.54 2.68 -8.00
N PHE A 281 0.99 1.47 -7.85
CA PHE A 281 1.62 0.35 -7.18
C PHE A 281 2.47 -0.54 -8.11
N GLY A 282 2.38 -0.36 -9.43
CA GLY A 282 2.93 -1.30 -10.41
C GLY A 282 4.38 -1.06 -10.84
N GLY A 283 5.15 -0.19 -10.17
CA GLY A 283 6.52 0.11 -10.60
C GLY A 283 7.62 -0.51 -9.74
N SER A 284 8.89 -0.23 -10.09
CA SER A 284 10.08 -0.90 -9.58
C SER A 284 10.42 -0.59 -8.12
N LYS A 285 9.98 0.54 -7.56
CA LYS A 285 10.12 0.82 -6.11
C LYS A 285 8.76 0.70 -5.44
N SER A 286 8.66 -0.10 -4.38
CA SER A 286 7.42 -0.20 -3.62
C SER A 286 7.15 1.08 -2.82
N LEU A 287 5.91 1.59 -2.90
CA LEU A 287 5.39 2.61 -1.98
C LEU A 287 4.74 1.99 -0.73
N ILE A 288 4.53 0.68 -0.73
CA ILE A 288 3.87 -0.09 0.32
C ILE A 288 4.93 -0.70 1.22
N CYS A 289 4.63 -0.77 2.50
CA CYS A 289 5.46 -1.45 3.49
C CYS A 289 5.70 -2.92 3.10
N PRO A 290 6.94 -3.41 3.30
CA PRO A 290 7.21 -4.83 3.16
C PRO A 290 6.37 -5.65 4.15
N PRO A 291 5.97 -6.89 3.81
CA PRO A 291 5.23 -7.76 4.72
C PRO A 291 5.93 -7.98 6.06
N GLY A 292 7.27 -7.97 6.08
CA GLY A 292 8.09 -8.07 7.31
C GLY A 292 8.13 -6.80 8.19
N VAL A 293 7.42 -5.74 7.82
CA VAL A 293 7.30 -4.48 8.59
C VAL A 293 5.91 -4.33 9.18
N VAL A 294 4.88 -4.56 8.37
CA VAL A 294 3.47 -4.58 8.79
C VAL A 294 2.70 -5.46 7.80
N ASN A 295 1.84 -6.35 8.31
CA ASN A 295 0.99 -7.19 7.48
C ASN A 295 -0.38 -6.51 7.29
N SER A 296 -0.35 -5.39 6.55
CA SER A 296 -1.52 -4.63 6.12
C SER A 296 -1.11 -3.78 4.91
N TYR A 297 -2.08 -3.35 4.09
CA TYR A 297 -1.78 -2.50 2.94
C TYR A 297 -1.56 -1.06 3.40
N GLN A 298 -0.33 -0.78 3.82
CA GLN A 298 0.10 0.50 4.39
C GLN A 298 1.27 1.06 3.59
N ALA A 299 1.30 2.37 3.37
CA ALA A 299 2.43 3.01 2.72
C ALA A 299 3.68 3.06 3.63
N CYS A 300 4.83 2.83 3.01
CA CYS A 300 6.17 3.09 3.55
C CYS A 300 6.91 3.99 2.56
N ALA A 301 6.52 5.26 2.54
CA ALA A 301 7.09 6.32 1.73
C ALA A 301 6.73 7.68 2.35
N ILE A 302 7.46 8.74 2.02
CA ILE A 302 7.12 10.11 2.47
C ILE A 302 5.65 10.41 2.09
N GLY A 303 4.87 10.93 3.03
CA GLY A 303 3.43 11.16 2.89
C GLY A 303 2.53 10.01 3.33
N GLY A 304 3.08 8.80 3.50
CA GLY A 304 2.32 7.62 3.90
C GLY A 304 1.09 7.40 3.02
N ASN A 305 -0.04 7.01 3.62
CA ASN A 305 -1.25 6.70 2.85
C ASN A 305 -1.81 7.90 2.06
N SER A 306 -1.50 9.15 2.44
CA SER A 306 -1.88 10.32 1.63
C SER A 306 -1.18 10.38 0.26
N ALA A 307 -0.03 9.71 0.13
CA ALA A 307 0.68 9.57 -1.15
C ALA A 307 0.03 8.57 -2.11
N ILE A 308 -0.72 7.58 -1.59
CA ILE A 308 -1.19 6.45 -2.40
C ILE A 308 -2.71 6.29 -2.47
N ASN A 309 -3.47 7.00 -1.63
CA ASN A 309 -4.93 6.90 -1.64
C ASN A 309 -5.58 7.62 -2.83
N ALA A 310 -6.91 7.53 -2.94
CA ALA A 310 -7.69 8.21 -3.99
C ALA A 310 -7.71 9.76 -3.89
N GLY A 311 -7.12 10.35 -2.85
CA GLY A 311 -7.08 11.80 -2.64
C GLY A 311 -8.38 12.41 -2.13
N LEU A 312 -9.41 11.61 -1.84
CA LEU A 312 -10.70 12.06 -1.30
C LEU A 312 -10.51 12.81 0.02
N PHE A 313 -11.20 13.94 0.16
CA PHE A 313 -10.99 14.91 1.24
C PHE A 313 -12.30 15.56 1.68
N PHE A 314 -12.96 14.89 2.63
CA PHE A 314 -14.24 15.29 3.16
C PHE A 314 -14.12 15.64 4.64
N GLN A 315 -14.70 16.74 5.05
CA GLN A 315 -14.82 17.06 6.47
C GLN A 315 -15.86 16.12 7.12
N PRO A 316 -15.52 15.44 8.23
CA PRO A 316 -16.50 14.63 8.97
C PRO A 316 -17.58 15.53 9.60
N PRO A 317 -18.82 15.04 9.76
CA PRO A 317 -19.83 15.76 10.51
C PRO A 317 -19.40 15.96 11.97
N ALA A 318 -19.84 17.05 12.59
CA ALA A 318 -19.55 17.38 13.99
C ALA A 318 -19.88 16.22 14.95
N SER A 319 -20.94 15.47 14.64
CA SER A 319 -21.38 14.28 15.38
C SER A 319 -20.30 13.21 15.53
N ASP A 320 -19.36 13.09 14.58
CA ASP A 320 -18.27 12.09 14.70
C ASP A 320 -17.31 12.44 15.85
N TRP A 321 -17.02 13.73 16.02
CA TRP A 321 -16.25 14.23 17.15
C TRP A 321 -17.09 14.16 18.44
N ASP A 322 -18.35 14.59 18.36
CA ASP A 322 -19.19 14.76 19.53
C ASP A 322 -19.67 13.44 20.14
N ASN A 323 -19.90 12.41 19.33
CA ASN A 323 -20.40 11.13 19.82
C ASN A 323 -19.28 10.18 20.24
N TYR A 324 -18.13 10.22 19.58
CA TYR A 324 -17.11 9.17 19.69
C TYR A 324 -15.78 9.59 20.30
N HIS A 325 -15.62 10.86 20.67
CA HIS A 325 -14.39 11.37 21.30
C HIS A 325 -14.66 12.00 22.67
N PRO A 326 -13.70 12.02 23.60
CA PRO A 326 -13.90 12.59 24.94
C PRO A 326 -13.89 14.13 24.94
N LYS A 327 -14.19 14.73 26.10
CA LYS A 327 -14.04 16.18 26.32
C LYS A 327 -12.62 16.62 25.96
N GLY A 328 -12.50 17.75 25.25
CA GLY A 328 -11.23 18.23 24.71
C GLY A 328 -10.95 17.80 23.27
N TRP A 329 -11.80 16.93 22.72
CA TRP A 329 -11.76 16.44 21.33
C TRP A 329 -13.14 16.46 20.67
N LYS A 330 -14.10 17.19 21.25
CA LYS A 330 -15.41 17.44 20.67
C LYS A 330 -15.28 18.37 19.46
N SER A 331 -16.33 18.50 18.66
CA SER A 331 -16.33 19.33 17.44
C SER A 331 -15.90 20.78 17.74
N VAL A 332 -16.32 21.32 18.88
CA VAL A 332 -15.93 22.64 19.38
C VAL A 332 -14.43 22.74 19.68
N ASP A 333 -13.81 21.66 20.17
CA ASP A 333 -12.41 21.63 20.59
C ASP A 333 -11.45 21.50 19.40
N VAL A 334 -11.89 20.85 18.32
CA VAL A 334 -11.10 20.64 17.10
C VAL A 334 -11.31 21.74 16.05
N LYS A 335 -12.30 22.63 16.24
CA LYS A 335 -12.62 23.71 15.30
C LYS A 335 -11.40 24.55 14.90
N ASN A 336 -10.56 24.94 15.87
CA ASN A 336 -9.35 25.72 15.58
C ASN A 336 -8.32 24.91 14.78
N ALA A 337 -8.17 23.61 15.06
CA ALA A 337 -7.32 22.72 14.29
C ALA A 337 -7.83 22.55 12.84
N THR A 338 -9.15 22.42 12.66
CA THR A 338 -9.79 22.42 11.33
C THR A 338 -9.52 23.72 10.58
N ASN A 339 -9.67 24.88 11.23
CA ASN A 339 -9.41 26.18 10.59
C ASN A 339 -7.94 26.32 10.16
N ARG A 340 -6.98 25.90 11.00
CA ARG A 340 -5.55 25.90 10.64
C ARG A 340 -5.28 25.01 9.43
N LEU A 341 -5.80 23.79 9.44
CA LEU A 341 -5.69 22.87 8.30
C LEU A 341 -6.23 23.51 7.01
N LEU A 342 -7.44 24.05 7.04
CA LEU A 342 -8.09 24.67 5.89
C LEU A 342 -7.40 25.96 5.42
N SER A 343 -6.67 26.64 6.30
CA SER A 343 -5.85 27.80 5.92
C SER A 343 -4.62 27.40 5.10
N LYS A 344 -4.06 26.20 5.33
CA LYS A 344 -2.95 25.66 4.54
C LYS A 344 -3.43 24.98 3.25
N GLN A 345 -4.54 24.23 3.31
CA GLN A 345 -5.12 23.61 2.12
C GLN A 345 -6.63 23.40 2.25
N LYS A 346 -7.36 23.99 1.32
CA LYS A 346 -8.79 23.73 1.12
C LYS A 346 -9.00 22.49 0.26
N SER A 347 -10.15 21.86 0.41
CA SER A 347 -10.60 20.84 -0.53
C SER A 347 -10.96 21.47 -1.88
N VAL A 348 -10.74 20.75 -2.98
CA VAL A 348 -11.17 21.17 -4.31
C VAL A 348 -12.17 20.17 -4.91
N THR A 349 -13.23 20.68 -5.52
CA THR A 349 -14.12 19.89 -6.38
C THR A 349 -13.81 20.17 -7.86
N GLU A 350 -13.34 21.37 -8.17
CA GLU A 350 -12.72 21.76 -9.44
C GLU A 350 -11.27 21.23 -9.48
N TYR A 351 -11.12 19.93 -9.71
CA TYR A 351 -9.81 19.27 -9.74
C TYR A 351 -9.05 19.49 -11.06
N SER A 352 -9.75 19.86 -12.14
CA SER A 352 -9.19 20.21 -13.45
C SER A 352 -9.03 21.73 -13.53
N ARG A 353 -7.92 22.23 -14.07
CA ARG A 353 -7.63 23.68 -14.12
C ARG A 353 -8.39 24.44 -15.21
N ASP A 354 -9.15 23.74 -16.05
CA ASP A 354 -10.02 24.32 -17.08
C ASP A 354 -11.50 24.37 -16.67
N ASP A 355 -11.78 24.21 -15.37
CA ASP A 355 -13.11 24.28 -14.74
C ASP A 355 -14.13 23.26 -15.29
N LYS A 356 -13.65 22.17 -15.90
CA LYS A 356 -14.49 21.09 -16.43
C LYS A 356 -14.44 19.83 -15.59
N PHE A 357 -15.58 19.14 -15.54
CA PHE A 357 -15.69 17.80 -15.00
C PHE A 357 -15.54 16.76 -16.11
N TYR A 358 -14.64 15.80 -15.91
CA TYR A 358 -14.37 14.72 -16.86
C TYR A 358 -15.01 13.40 -16.40
N LEU A 359 -15.19 12.44 -17.32
CA LEU A 359 -15.69 11.09 -17.04
C LEU A 359 -17.14 11.06 -16.49
N GLN A 360 -18.01 11.89 -17.05
CA GLN A 360 -19.29 12.25 -16.43
C GLN A 360 -20.48 11.31 -16.70
N THR A 361 -20.32 10.28 -17.52
CA THR A 361 -21.42 9.35 -17.82
C THR A 361 -21.86 8.57 -16.57
N GLY A 362 -20.90 8.15 -15.73
CA GLY A 362 -21.17 7.49 -14.45
C GLY A 362 -21.89 8.41 -13.46
N TYR A 363 -21.40 9.65 -13.30
CA TYR A 363 -22.08 10.68 -12.49
C TYR A 363 -23.53 10.91 -12.94
N THR A 364 -23.75 11.04 -14.25
CA THR A 364 -25.08 11.32 -14.81
C THR A 364 -26.05 10.17 -14.54
N ALA A 365 -25.61 8.93 -14.75
CA ALA A 365 -26.44 7.74 -14.49
C ALA A 365 -26.71 7.55 -12.99
N ALA A 366 -25.71 7.74 -12.14
CA ALA A 366 -25.86 7.63 -10.69
C ALA A 366 -26.75 8.75 -10.12
N LYS A 367 -26.67 9.97 -10.68
CA LYS A 367 -27.57 11.08 -10.32
C LYS A 367 -29.02 10.74 -10.66
N ALA A 368 -29.28 10.26 -11.88
CA ALA A 368 -30.62 9.86 -12.29
C ALA A 368 -31.20 8.78 -11.36
N TRP A 369 -30.38 7.83 -10.93
CA TRP A 369 -30.79 6.81 -9.99
C TRP A 369 -31.01 7.34 -8.56
N LEU A 370 -29.99 7.96 -7.96
CA LEU A 370 -30.00 8.29 -6.53
C LEU A 370 -30.75 9.58 -6.24
N VAL A 371 -30.61 10.61 -7.07
CA VAL A 371 -31.25 11.91 -6.87
C VAL A 371 -32.66 11.88 -7.46
N ASP A 372 -32.78 11.61 -8.76
CA ASP A 372 -34.05 11.82 -9.46
C ASP A 372 -35.08 10.73 -9.09
N SER A 373 -34.65 9.46 -8.96
CA SER A 373 -35.54 8.37 -8.55
C SER A 373 -35.60 8.15 -7.04
N ALA A 374 -34.44 8.10 -6.35
CA ALA A 374 -34.39 7.78 -4.92
C ALA A 374 -34.45 9.00 -3.99
N GLY A 375 -34.52 10.23 -4.51
CA GLY A 375 -34.74 11.44 -3.72
C GLY A 375 -33.55 11.87 -2.85
N PHE A 376 -32.31 11.50 -3.20
CA PHE A 376 -31.12 11.99 -2.52
C PHE A 376 -30.92 13.48 -2.84
N ALA A 377 -30.46 14.27 -1.87
CA ALA A 377 -30.11 15.67 -2.11
C ALA A 377 -28.76 15.76 -2.84
N ASN A 378 -28.72 16.47 -3.97
CA ASN A 378 -27.46 16.79 -4.66
C ASN A 378 -26.76 17.97 -3.97
N VAL A 379 -25.60 17.74 -3.36
CA VAL A 379 -24.90 18.72 -2.52
C VAL A 379 -23.42 18.83 -2.83
N SER A 380 -22.84 19.97 -2.43
CA SER A 380 -21.39 20.10 -2.21
C SER A 380 -21.07 19.72 -0.77
N PHE A 381 -20.28 18.66 -0.58
CA PHE A 381 -20.17 17.98 0.72
C PHE A 381 -19.47 18.79 1.80
N ASN A 382 -18.47 19.60 1.44
CA ASN A 382 -17.71 20.39 2.38
C ASN A 382 -18.33 21.78 2.65
N ASP A 383 -19.29 22.23 1.82
CA ASP A 383 -20.12 23.39 2.13
C ASP A 383 -21.16 23.08 3.21
N LYS A 384 -21.58 21.82 3.30
CA LYS A 384 -22.51 21.30 4.30
C LYS A 384 -21.93 20.05 4.99
N PRO A 385 -20.84 20.18 5.77
CA PRO A 385 -20.10 19.04 6.30
C PRO A 385 -20.94 18.15 7.23
N ASN A 386 -21.90 18.74 7.95
CA ASN A 386 -22.82 18.01 8.83
C ASN A 386 -23.92 17.24 8.10
N ASN A 387 -24.13 17.49 6.81
CA ASN A 387 -25.13 16.78 6.02
C ASN A 387 -24.50 15.55 5.35
N LYS A 388 -24.84 14.37 5.85
CA LYS A 388 -24.39 13.05 5.37
C LYS A 388 -25.54 12.03 5.29
N ASP A 389 -26.79 12.49 5.27
CA ASP A 389 -27.95 11.60 5.20
C ASP A 389 -28.69 11.75 3.87
N ARG A 390 -28.73 10.67 3.08
CA ARG A 390 -29.31 10.61 1.73
C ARG A 390 -28.83 11.78 0.86
N VAL A 391 -27.51 11.97 0.79
CA VAL A 391 -26.87 12.99 -0.03
C VAL A 391 -26.02 12.38 -1.12
N PHE A 392 -25.99 13.01 -2.28
CA PHE A 392 -25.20 12.65 -3.45
C PHE A 392 -24.45 13.88 -3.96
N GLY A 393 -23.33 13.70 -4.63
CA GLY A 393 -22.55 14.84 -5.12
C GLY A 393 -21.23 14.45 -5.76
N ARG A 394 -20.49 15.49 -6.16
CA ARG A 394 -19.14 15.33 -6.70
C ARG A 394 -18.13 15.09 -5.58
N PRO A 395 -17.06 14.34 -5.82
CA PRO A 395 -16.00 14.20 -4.84
C PRO A 395 -15.31 15.55 -4.56
N SER A 396 -14.76 15.66 -3.36
CA SER A 396 -13.85 16.73 -2.96
C SER A 396 -12.48 16.10 -2.73
N TYR A 397 -11.43 16.74 -3.22
CA TYR A 397 -10.07 16.21 -3.24
C TYR A 397 -9.09 17.08 -2.47
N ASN A 398 -8.04 16.43 -1.95
CA ASN A 398 -6.87 17.07 -1.34
C ASN A 398 -5.82 17.39 -2.40
N TYR A 399 -6.21 18.03 -3.50
CA TYR A 399 -5.31 18.36 -4.61
C TYR A 399 -4.84 19.81 -4.55
N ILE A 400 -3.71 20.10 -5.20
CA ILE A 400 -3.12 21.42 -5.37
C ILE A 400 -2.69 21.53 -6.83
N ASP A 401 -3.19 22.53 -7.56
CA ASP A 401 -2.80 22.81 -8.95
C ASP A 401 -2.93 21.58 -9.89
N GLY A 402 -4.04 20.83 -9.77
CA GLY A 402 -4.32 19.63 -10.57
C GLY A 402 -3.43 18.42 -10.26
N GLN A 403 -2.72 18.45 -9.12
CA GLN A 403 -1.84 17.39 -8.66
C GLN A 403 -2.22 16.92 -7.27
N ARG A 404 -1.75 15.74 -6.88
CA ARG A 404 -1.86 15.26 -5.49
C ARG A 404 -1.27 16.29 -4.53
N GLY A 405 -2.04 16.67 -3.51
CA GLY A 405 -1.68 17.62 -2.48
C GLY A 405 -1.38 16.95 -1.13
N GLY A 406 -1.83 17.59 -0.05
CA GLY A 406 -1.73 17.07 1.31
C GLY A 406 -0.48 17.52 2.04
N PRO A 407 -0.15 16.85 3.17
CA PRO A 407 0.85 17.35 4.11
C PRO A 407 2.26 17.41 3.51
N VAL A 408 2.56 16.60 2.49
CA VAL A 408 3.85 16.64 1.79
C VAL A 408 4.06 17.96 1.04
N ARG A 409 3.02 18.51 0.40
CA ARG A 409 3.11 19.76 -0.37
C ARG A 409 2.84 21.02 0.44
N THR A 410 2.41 20.86 1.69
CA THR A 410 2.09 21.96 2.60
C THR A 410 3.07 21.96 3.77
N HIS A 411 2.73 21.25 4.83
CA HIS A 411 3.41 21.20 6.11
C HIS A 411 4.87 20.77 6.00
N LEU A 412 5.18 19.74 5.20
CA LEU A 412 6.56 19.29 5.03
C LEU A 412 7.43 20.35 4.35
N GLN A 413 6.88 21.09 3.39
CA GLN A 413 7.63 22.14 2.69
C GLN A 413 7.98 23.30 3.63
N ASP A 414 7.10 23.61 4.58
CA ASP A 414 7.39 24.61 5.60
C ASP A 414 8.42 24.12 6.61
N ALA A 415 8.30 22.86 7.06
CA ALA A 415 9.26 22.23 7.97
C ALA A 415 10.68 22.18 7.39
N LEU A 416 10.83 21.78 6.13
CA LEU A 416 12.12 21.65 5.45
C LEU A 416 12.91 22.97 5.36
N LYS A 417 12.25 24.13 5.46
CA LYS A 417 12.90 25.45 5.47
C LYS A 417 13.54 25.78 6.82
N ARG A 418 13.16 25.10 7.91
CA ARG A 418 13.59 25.46 9.28
C ARG A 418 14.90 24.75 9.66
N LYS A 419 15.85 25.50 10.21
CA LYS A 419 17.17 24.99 10.64
C LYS A 419 17.10 23.99 11.80
N ASN A 420 16.03 24.02 12.60
CA ASN A 420 15.80 23.10 13.73
C ASN A 420 15.00 21.85 13.34
N PHE A 421 14.75 21.62 12.05
CA PHE A 421 14.03 20.45 11.55
C PHE A 421 14.95 19.56 10.70
N ARG A 422 14.80 18.24 10.86
CA ARG A 422 15.45 17.24 10.00
C ARG A 422 14.46 16.15 9.62
N LEU A 423 14.42 15.83 8.33
CA LEU A 423 13.82 14.60 7.82
C LEU A 423 14.92 13.57 7.54
N ALA A 424 14.76 12.34 8.02
CA ALA A 424 15.61 11.20 7.70
C ALA A 424 14.78 10.03 7.16
N THR A 425 15.10 9.58 5.95
CA THR A 425 14.45 8.46 5.25
C THR A 425 15.31 7.20 5.30
N GLY A 426 14.74 6.04 4.98
CA GLY A 426 15.46 4.77 5.09
C GLY A 426 15.73 4.35 6.55
N VAL A 427 15.00 4.92 7.50
CA VAL A 427 15.19 4.71 8.94
C VAL A 427 14.08 3.79 9.46
N ARG A 428 14.42 2.51 9.68
CA ARG A 428 13.49 1.56 10.29
C ARG A 428 13.60 1.64 11.81
N VAL A 429 12.65 2.30 12.47
CA VAL A 429 12.57 2.27 13.93
C VAL A 429 12.13 0.88 14.42
N GLN A 430 12.96 0.26 15.24
CA GLN A 430 12.72 -1.06 15.81
C GLN A 430 11.93 -0.98 17.11
N ARG A 431 12.37 -0.09 18.02
CA ARG A 431 11.80 0.09 19.38
C ARG A 431 12.17 1.45 19.98
N ILE A 432 11.35 1.89 20.92
CA ILE A 432 11.64 3.00 21.83
C ILE A 432 12.36 2.43 23.05
N LYS A 433 13.53 2.96 23.40
CA LYS A 433 14.25 2.58 24.61
C LYS A 433 13.66 3.35 25.78
N GLN A 434 13.00 2.61 26.67
CA GLN A 434 12.32 3.17 27.83
C GLN A 434 12.53 2.32 29.09
N ILE A 435 12.43 2.98 30.24
CA ILE A 435 12.36 2.33 31.56
C ILE A 435 11.07 2.80 32.22
N ARG A 436 10.13 1.88 32.48
CA ARG A 436 8.84 2.15 33.16
C ARG A 436 8.12 3.37 32.58
N GLY A 437 8.10 3.47 31.25
CA GLY A 437 7.41 4.52 30.50
C GLY A 437 8.18 5.82 30.30
N LEU A 438 9.43 5.93 30.75
CA LEU A 438 10.32 7.06 30.44
C LEU A 438 11.27 6.68 29.30
N ALA A 439 11.08 7.28 28.12
CA ALA A 439 11.94 7.10 26.96
C ALA A 439 13.22 7.94 27.08
N SER A 440 14.36 7.36 26.68
CA SER A 440 15.66 8.03 26.60
C SER A 440 16.21 8.09 25.16
N SER A 441 15.87 7.12 24.32
CA SER A 441 16.29 7.07 22.92
C SER A 441 15.34 6.24 22.07
N VAL A 442 15.54 6.31 20.74
CA VAL A 442 14.88 5.46 19.76
C VAL A 442 15.93 4.58 19.08
N GLN A 443 15.70 3.27 19.06
CA GLN A 443 16.57 2.36 18.31
C GLN A 443 16.04 2.14 16.90
N ALA A 444 16.93 2.31 15.93
CA ALA A 444 16.60 2.22 14.52
C ALA A 444 17.69 1.52 13.73
N THR A 445 17.32 1.00 12.56
CA THR A 445 18.27 0.55 11.54
C THR A 445 18.36 1.59 10.44
N VAL A 446 19.59 1.98 10.09
CA VAL A 446 19.93 2.91 9.00
C VAL A 446 21.09 2.30 8.22
N ASN A 447 20.94 2.10 6.90
CA ASN A 447 21.94 1.46 6.05
C ASN A 447 22.47 0.13 6.65
N ASN A 448 21.54 -0.73 7.12
CA ASN A 448 21.83 -2.00 7.82
C ASN A 448 22.61 -1.88 9.14
N ARG A 449 22.90 -0.67 9.64
CA ARG A 449 23.50 -0.43 10.96
C ARG A 449 22.42 -0.15 11.99
N ASN A 450 22.55 -0.74 13.18
CA ASN A 450 21.70 -0.38 14.31
C ASN A 450 22.27 0.84 15.03
N ILE A 451 21.44 1.88 15.19
CA ILE A 451 21.79 3.13 15.86
C ILE A 451 20.81 3.42 17.01
N SER A 452 21.23 4.31 17.92
CA SER A 452 20.39 4.80 19.02
C SER A 452 20.32 6.32 18.98
N ILE A 453 19.17 6.85 18.56
CA ILE A 453 18.94 8.29 18.41
C ILE A 453 18.48 8.86 19.75
N LEU A 454 19.25 9.79 20.32
CA LEU A 454 19.07 10.27 21.68
C LEU A 454 18.01 11.38 21.80
N LEU A 455 17.23 11.35 22.88
CA LEU A 455 16.40 12.47 23.29
C LEU A 455 17.24 13.51 24.06
N ALA A 456 16.90 14.79 23.86
CA ALA A 456 17.31 15.86 24.73
C ALA A 456 16.65 15.72 26.12
N PRO A 457 17.17 16.38 27.17
CA PRO A 457 16.45 16.49 28.44
C PRO A 457 15.02 16.99 28.22
N ARG A 458 14.03 16.31 28.81
CA ARG A 458 12.58 16.56 28.61
C ARG A 458 12.06 16.32 27.18
N GLY A 459 12.87 15.69 26.32
CA GLY A 459 12.49 15.34 24.96
C GLY A 459 11.35 14.32 24.92
N ARG A 460 10.65 14.28 23.79
CA ARG A 460 9.46 13.45 23.57
C ARG A 460 9.60 12.60 22.32
N VAL A 461 9.05 11.38 22.39
CA VAL A 461 8.85 10.52 21.24
C VAL A 461 7.40 10.59 20.81
N ILE A 462 7.16 10.86 19.53
CA ILE A 462 5.83 10.88 18.94
C ILE A 462 5.76 9.75 17.90
N VAL A 463 4.87 8.81 18.13
CA VAL A 463 4.63 7.68 17.23
C VAL A 463 3.51 8.03 16.25
N SER A 464 3.81 7.94 14.96
CA SER A 464 2.91 8.29 13.85
C SER A 464 3.05 7.28 12.69
N THR A 465 3.27 6.00 13.01
CA THR A 465 3.52 4.95 12.01
C THR A 465 2.25 4.32 11.44
N GLY A 466 1.06 4.76 11.87
CA GLY A 466 -0.23 4.31 11.35
C GLY A 466 -0.97 3.36 12.29
N ALA A 467 -2.26 3.16 12.04
CA ALA A 467 -3.15 2.45 12.96
C ALA A 467 -2.78 0.98 13.23
N VAL A 468 -2.04 0.32 12.35
CA VAL A 468 -1.55 -1.05 12.61
C VAL A 468 -0.14 -1.01 13.19
N ALA A 469 0.76 -0.22 12.60
CA ALA A 469 2.16 -0.23 12.99
C ALA A 469 2.47 0.50 14.31
N SER A 470 1.69 1.52 14.70
CA SER A 470 1.93 2.31 15.93
C SER A 470 1.75 1.46 17.19
N PRO A 471 0.64 0.73 17.39
CA PRO A 471 0.53 -0.23 18.48
C PRO A 471 1.62 -1.30 18.44
N GLY A 472 1.99 -1.80 17.25
CA GLY A 472 3.05 -2.79 17.10
C GLY A 472 4.41 -2.28 17.59
N LEU A 473 4.76 -1.03 17.29
CA LEU A 473 5.97 -0.40 17.79
C LEU A 473 5.94 -0.21 19.32
N LEU A 474 4.79 0.18 19.89
CA LEU A 474 4.63 0.27 21.34
C LEU A 474 4.85 -1.10 22.01
N MET A 475 4.23 -2.16 21.49
CA MET A 475 4.37 -3.51 22.03
C MET A 475 5.82 -4.00 21.98
N ARG A 476 6.53 -3.80 20.86
CA ARG A 476 7.98 -4.10 20.77
C ARG A 476 8.85 -3.25 21.71
N SER A 477 8.33 -2.14 22.20
CA SER A 477 8.97 -1.25 23.18
C SER A 477 8.62 -1.59 24.64
N GLY A 478 7.91 -2.71 24.87
CA GLY A 478 7.47 -3.10 26.21
C GLY A 478 6.24 -2.34 26.71
N ILE A 479 5.42 -1.77 25.82
CA ILE A 479 4.22 -0.99 26.16
C ILE A 479 3.00 -1.62 25.48
N GLY A 480 2.12 -2.26 26.24
CA GLY A 480 0.93 -2.89 25.68
C GLY A 480 0.30 -4.00 26.54
N PRO A 481 -0.56 -4.84 25.95
CA PRO A 481 -1.24 -5.93 26.65
C PRO A 481 -0.26 -7.01 27.12
N SER A 482 -0.46 -7.57 28.31
CA SER A 482 0.48 -8.54 28.91
C SER A 482 0.72 -9.78 28.04
N ASP A 483 -0.31 -10.27 27.33
CA ASP A 483 -0.19 -11.38 26.39
C ASP A 483 0.77 -11.03 25.24
N MET A 484 0.60 -9.86 24.64
CA MET A 484 1.48 -9.37 23.55
C MET A 484 2.89 -9.06 24.03
N LEU A 485 3.04 -8.47 25.24
CA LEU A 485 4.36 -8.17 25.80
C LEU A 485 5.14 -9.43 26.15
N SER A 486 4.46 -10.47 26.63
CA SER A 486 5.10 -11.76 26.89
C SER A 486 5.66 -12.37 25.61
N SER A 487 4.89 -12.34 24.52
CA SER A 487 5.37 -12.74 23.19
C SER A 487 6.55 -11.88 22.72
N ALA A 488 6.48 -10.55 22.90
CA ALA A 488 7.51 -9.61 22.45
C ALA A 488 8.71 -9.47 23.42
N SER A 489 8.71 -10.18 24.55
CA SER A 489 9.73 -10.04 25.62
C SER A 489 11.15 -10.30 25.13
N THR A 490 11.30 -11.20 24.16
CA THR A 490 12.57 -11.51 23.48
C THR A 490 13.08 -10.37 22.59
N ALA A 491 12.24 -9.36 22.29
CA ALA A 491 12.66 -8.13 21.62
C ALA A 491 13.50 -7.20 22.52
N GLY A 492 13.77 -7.61 23.77
CA GLY A 492 14.83 -7.06 24.61
C GLY A 492 14.42 -5.90 25.54
N THR A 493 13.14 -5.84 25.93
CA THR A 493 12.69 -5.01 27.06
C THR A 493 12.33 -5.94 28.22
N PRO A 494 13.05 -5.88 29.36
CA PRO A 494 12.81 -6.80 30.46
C PRO A 494 11.41 -6.56 31.09
N PRO A 495 10.74 -7.59 31.61
CA PRO A 495 9.42 -7.47 32.23
C PRO A 495 9.33 -6.39 33.32
N SER A 496 10.41 -6.17 34.07
CA SER A 496 10.51 -5.13 35.11
C SER A 496 10.40 -3.68 34.61
N ASN A 497 10.51 -3.48 33.28
CA ASN A 497 10.42 -2.18 32.62
C ASN A 497 9.13 -2.02 31.80
N TRP A 498 8.26 -3.02 31.77
CA TRP A 498 7.03 -2.95 30.97
C TRP A 498 6.06 -1.90 31.48
N VAL A 499 5.28 -1.35 30.55
CA VAL A 499 4.08 -0.57 30.83
C VAL A 499 2.90 -1.38 30.33
N VAL A 500 2.21 -2.04 31.26
CA VAL A 500 1.02 -2.83 30.93
C VAL A 500 -0.14 -1.89 30.63
N ASN A 501 -0.57 -1.88 29.38
CA ASN A 501 -1.71 -1.12 28.90
C ASN A 501 -2.53 -2.00 27.96
N SER A 502 -3.62 -2.57 28.48
CA SER A 502 -4.48 -3.49 27.73
C SER A 502 -5.17 -2.85 26.53
N GLN A 503 -5.20 -1.52 26.44
CA GLN A 503 -5.87 -0.77 25.37
C GLN A 503 -4.98 -0.53 24.14
N VAL A 504 -3.67 -0.77 24.23
CA VAL A 504 -2.78 -0.69 23.06
C VAL A 504 -3.13 -1.79 22.08
N GLY A 505 -3.48 -1.41 20.86
CA GLY A 505 -3.90 -2.29 19.77
C GLY A 505 -5.39 -2.59 19.76
N GLN A 506 -6.14 -2.31 20.83
CA GLN A 506 -7.55 -2.69 20.94
C GLN A 506 -8.49 -1.76 20.18
N GLY A 507 -9.59 -2.32 19.68
CA GLY A 507 -10.64 -1.57 18.99
C GLY A 507 -10.23 -1.12 17.59
N LEU A 508 -9.24 -1.79 16.97
CA LEU A 508 -8.81 -1.59 15.59
C LEU A 508 -10.02 -1.70 14.67
N PHE A 509 -10.15 -0.72 13.79
CA PHE A 509 -11.31 -0.59 12.92
C PHE A 509 -10.87 -0.26 11.50
N ASP A 510 -11.57 -0.82 10.51
CA ASP A 510 -11.55 -0.40 9.11
C ASP A 510 -12.99 -0.50 8.56
N ASN A 511 -13.29 0.28 7.52
CA ASN A 511 -14.59 0.21 6.86
C ASN A 511 -14.65 -1.08 6.01
N PRO A 512 -15.67 -1.93 6.15
CA PRO A 512 -15.78 -3.13 5.33
C PRO A 512 -16.19 -2.78 3.89
N ASN A 513 -15.40 -3.21 2.91
CA ASN A 513 -15.57 -2.86 1.49
C ASN A 513 -16.46 -3.83 0.72
N THR A 514 -17.28 -3.32 -0.20
CA THR A 514 -18.03 -4.11 -1.19
C THR A 514 -18.07 -3.38 -2.53
N PHE A 515 -17.69 -4.06 -3.61
CA PHE A 515 -17.83 -3.61 -4.99
C PHE A 515 -19.09 -4.20 -5.63
N ILE A 516 -19.95 -3.33 -6.13
CA ILE A 516 -21.12 -3.68 -6.94
C ILE A 516 -20.88 -3.13 -8.34
N GLU A 517 -20.85 -4.02 -9.32
CA GLU A 517 -20.61 -3.66 -10.71
C GLU A 517 -21.94 -3.32 -11.38
N LEU A 518 -21.99 -2.15 -12.04
CA LEU A 518 -23.19 -1.61 -12.67
C LEU A 518 -22.90 -1.37 -14.16
N SER A 519 -23.78 -1.83 -15.04
CA SER A 519 -23.77 -1.44 -16.46
C SER A 519 -24.84 -0.42 -16.78
N GLY A 520 -24.65 0.37 -17.84
CA GLY A 520 -25.70 1.23 -18.37
C GLY A 520 -25.47 1.60 -19.83
N PRO A 521 -26.53 1.79 -20.64
CA PRO A 521 -26.43 1.97 -22.09
C PRO A 521 -25.73 3.28 -22.51
N LYS A 522 -25.70 4.27 -21.62
CA LYS A 522 -25.03 5.57 -21.83
C LYS A 522 -23.67 5.67 -21.13
N ILE A 523 -23.25 4.63 -20.41
CA ILE A 523 -21.96 4.61 -19.73
C ILE A 523 -20.84 4.51 -20.75
N LYS A 524 -19.80 5.32 -20.54
CA LYS A 524 -18.52 5.21 -21.22
C LYS A 524 -17.45 5.04 -20.15
N SER A 525 -16.98 3.82 -19.98
CA SER A 525 -15.96 3.50 -18.99
C SER A 525 -14.64 4.16 -19.37
N TYR A 526 -13.87 4.56 -18.36
CA TYR A 526 -12.55 5.11 -18.55
C TYR A 526 -11.60 4.54 -17.51
N THR A 527 -10.57 3.85 -18.01
CA THR A 527 -9.49 3.28 -17.20
C THR A 527 -8.21 4.02 -17.56
N HIS A 528 -7.61 4.71 -16.59
CA HIS A 528 -6.30 5.33 -16.78
C HIS A 528 -5.24 4.28 -17.09
N ASN A 529 -4.38 4.57 -18.06
CA ASN A 529 -3.25 3.74 -18.40
C ASN A 529 -1.95 4.40 -17.89
N TYR A 530 -1.08 3.61 -17.27
CA TYR A 530 0.18 4.10 -16.71
C TYR A 530 1.17 4.54 -17.80
N ASP A 531 1.46 3.64 -18.74
CA ASP A 531 2.52 3.83 -19.74
C ASP A 531 2.01 4.47 -21.04
N ASN A 532 0.78 4.14 -21.44
CA ASN A 532 0.20 4.53 -22.72
C ASN A 532 -1.13 5.27 -22.54
N PRO A 533 -1.11 6.50 -21.99
CA PRO A 533 -2.31 7.33 -21.89
C PRO A 533 -2.85 7.69 -23.29
N VAL A 534 -4.16 7.96 -23.38
CA VAL A 534 -4.74 8.57 -24.60
C VAL A 534 -4.00 9.88 -24.89
N PRO A 535 -3.48 10.10 -26.12
CA PRO A 535 -2.63 11.27 -26.41
C PRO A 535 -3.25 12.62 -26.04
N ALA A 536 -4.53 12.83 -26.35
CA ALA A 536 -5.23 14.08 -26.02
C ALA A 536 -5.32 14.32 -24.50
N ASP A 537 -5.59 13.27 -23.71
CA ASP A 537 -5.71 13.37 -22.26
C ASP A 537 -4.34 13.59 -21.61
N ARG A 538 -3.30 12.94 -22.12
CA ARG A 538 -1.90 13.16 -21.76
C ARG A 538 -1.50 14.61 -22.01
N ASP A 539 -1.70 15.10 -23.22
CA ASP A 539 -1.24 16.43 -23.65
C ASP A 539 -1.98 17.53 -22.90
N LEU A 540 -3.28 17.35 -22.63
CA LEU A 540 -4.06 18.27 -21.81
C LEU A 540 -3.54 18.33 -20.37
N TYR A 541 -3.22 17.18 -19.77
CA TYR A 541 -2.65 17.14 -18.42
C TYR A 541 -1.24 17.74 -18.36
N LEU A 542 -0.39 17.44 -19.35
CA LEU A 542 0.98 17.96 -19.42
C LEU A 542 1.01 19.48 -19.57
N SER A 543 0.16 20.04 -20.44
CA SER A 543 0.12 21.46 -20.76
C SER A 543 -0.55 22.32 -19.68
N SER A 544 -1.62 21.81 -19.04
CA SER A 544 -2.48 22.64 -18.20
C SER A 544 -2.94 21.98 -16.90
N ARG A 545 -2.50 20.75 -16.57
CA ARG A 545 -3.01 19.97 -15.42
C ARG A 545 -4.54 19.84 -15.42
N SER A 546 -5.09 19.66 -16.62
CA SER A 546 -6.52 19.47 -16.85
C SER A 546 -6.79 18.10 -17.46
N GLY A 547 -8.07 17.71 -17.54
CA GLY A 547 -8.47 16.48 -18.22
C GLY A 547 -8.60 15.25 -17.34
N PRO A 548 -8.82 14.06 -17.94
CA PRO A 548 -9.04 12.82 -17.21
C PRO A 548 -7.92 12.43 -16.24
N TYR A 549 -6.68 12.83 -16.49
CA TYR A 549 -5.55 12.54 -15.58
C TYR A 549 -5.48 13.47 -14.36
N ALA A 550 -6.30 14.52 -14.28
CA ALA A 550 -6.43 15.40 -13.12
C ALA A 550 -7.38 14.87 -12.03
N VAL A 551 -7.99 13.69 -12.23
CA VAL A 551 -8.87 13.04 -11.25
C VAL A 551 -8.45 11.59 -11.04
N ALA A 552 -8.57 11.10 -9.80
CA ALA A 552 -8.28 9.71 -9.46
C ALA A 552 -9.11 8.74 -10.33
N SER A 553 -10.43 8.81 -10.25
CA SER A 553 -11.41 8.08 -11.09
C SER A 553 -12.82 8.20 -10.54
N GLN A 554 -12.97 8.46 -9.22
CA GLN A 554 -14.29 8.61 -8.61
C GLN A 554 -15.02 9.80 -9.23
N THR A 555 -16.21 9.56 -9.76
CA THR A 555 -17.02 10.57 -10.46
C THR A 555 -18.10 11.13 -9.56
N SER A 556 -18.54 10.34 -8.57
CA SER A 556 -19.55 10.73 -7.57
C SER A 556 -19.36 9.98 -6.25
N VAL A 557 -19.93 10.57 -5.20
CA VAL A 557 -20.00 10.01 -3.84
C VAL A 557 -21.41 10.19 -3.31
N PHE A 558 -21.84 9.32 -2.40
CA PHE A 558 -23.08 9.47 -1.66
C PHE A 558 -22.97 8.92 -0.24
N TRP A 559 -23.85 9.38 0.64
CA TRP A 559 -23.96 8.91 2.02
C TRP A 559 -25.42 8.70 2.43
N GLY A 560 -25.61 7.83 3.41
CA GLY A 560 -26.85 7.74 4.17
C GLY A 560 -26.62 7.14 5.55
N TYR A 561 -27.64 7.26 6.40
CA TYR A 561 -27.66 6.59 7.70
C TYR A 561 -28.74 5.51 7.74
N VAL A 562 -28.45 4.43 8.46
CA VAL A 562 -29.43 3.42 8.86
C VAL A 562 -29.71 3.61 10.36
N PRO A 563 -30.95 3.95 10.76
CA PRO A 563 -31.30 4.13 12.17
C PRO A 563 -31.29 2.79 12.90
N ASN A 564 -30.86 2.79 14.15
CA ASN A 564 -30.86 1.64 15.04
C ASN A 564 -31.94 1.79 16.14
N PRO A 565 -32.47 0.69 16.69
CA PRO A 565 -33.46 0.73 17.77
C PRO A 565 -33.00 1.47 19.04
N ASP A 566 -31.68 1.53 19.28
CA ASP A 566 -31.07 2.22 20.42
C ASP A 566 -30.92 3.74 20.22
N GLY A 567 -31.46 4.29 19.12
CA GLY A 567 -31.35 5.70 18.76
C GLY A 567 -30.01 6.09 18.10
N SER A 568 -29.04 5.17 18.03
CA SER A 568 -27.83 5.35 17.24
C SER A 568 -28.10 5.18 15.75
N ARG A 569 -27.09 5.44 14.92
CA ARG A 569 -27.18 5.29 13.46
C ARG A 569 -25.90 4.65 12.93
N THR A 570 -26.03 3.84 11.89
CA THR A 570 -24.91 3.31 11.12
C THR A 570 -24.74 4.14 9.85
N GLY A 571 -23.59 4.75 9.66
CA GLY A 571 -23.27 5.48 8.43
C GLY A 571 -22.87 4.52 7.31
N VAL A 572 -23.31 4.81 6.09
CA VAL A 572 -22.91 4.11 4.87
C VAL A 572 -22.44 5.13 3.85
N GLN A 573 -21.31 4.86 3.23
CA GLN A 573 -20.74 5.68 2.15
C GLN A 573 -20.66 4.84 0.88
N GLY A 574 -20.97 5.45 -0.26
CA GLY A 574 -20.68 4.88 -1.56
C GLY A 574 -19.90 5.84 -2.47
N THR A 575 -19.06 5.28 -3.34
CA THR A 575 -18.32 6.02 -4.38
C THR A 575 -18.50 5.33 -5.73
N ILE A 576 -18.77 6.09 -6.78
CA ILE A 576 -18.90 5.57 -8.14
C ILE A 576 -17.61 5.87 -8.91
N ASP A 577 -17.01 4.81 -9.42
CA ASP A 577 -15.80 4.85 -10.23
C ASP A 577 -16.11 5.09 -11.72
N SER A 578 -15.13 5.54 -12.50
CA SER A 578 -15.23 5.72 -13.95
C SER A 578 -15.10 4.41 -14.74
N SER A 579 -14.70 3.31 -14.12
CA SER A 579 -14.56 2.00 -14.76
C SER A 579 -15.14 0.89 -13.89
N GLY A 580 -15.41 -0.27 -14.49
CA GLY A 580 -15.69 -1.49 -13.75
C GLY A 580 -14.42 -2.16 -13.20
N PHE A 581 -14.60 -3.20 -12.40
CA PHE A 581 -13.53 -3.93 -11.70
C PHE A 581 -13.66 -5.45 -11.86
N GLY A 582 -12.54 -6.15 -11.71
CA GLY A 582 -12.49 -7.62 -11.74
C GLY A 582 -12.91 -8.18 -13.09
N GLY A 583 -13.94 -9.03 -13.09
CA GLY A 583 -14.47 -9.65 -14.31
C GLY A 583 -15.37 -8.75 -15.15
N PHE A 584 -15.66 -7.53 -14.70
CA PHE A 584 -16.64 -6.64 -15.34
C PHE A 584 -15.97 -5.38 -15.91
N THR A 585 -15.25 -5.51 -17.01
CA THR A 585 -14.43 -4.43 -17.58
C THR A 585 -14.94 -3.88 -18.92
N ALA A 586 -16.18 -4.21 -19.28
CA ALA A 586 -16.81 -3.70 -20.50
C ALA A 586 -16.92 -2.17 -20.48
N ASN A 587 -16.90 -1.54 -21.67
CA ASN A 587 -16.90 -0.08 -21.85
C ASN A 587 -18.21 0.61 -21.38
N ASN A 588 -19.19 -0.16 -20.93
CA ASN A 588 -20.44 0.32 -20.39
C ASN A 588 -20.59 0.01 -18.89
N THR A 589 -19.50 -0.33 -18.20
CA THR A 589 -19.49 -0.74 -16.79
C THR A 589 -18.77 0.27 -15.89
N ILE A 590 -19.34 0.49 -14.70
CA ILE A 590 -18.75 1.27 -13.61
C ILE A 590 -18.85 0.49 -12.30
N THR A 591 -17.90 0.69 -11.40
CA THR A 591 -17.94 0.12 -10.05
C THR A 591 -18.59 1.10 -9.07
N MET A 592 -19.61 0.63 -8.36
CA MET A 592 -20.04 1.23 -7.10
C MET A 592 -19.32 0.56 -5.95
N ASN A 593 -18.39 1.27 -5.34
CA ASN A 593 -17.85 0.86 -4.05
C ASN A 593 -18.78 1.33 -2.93
N ILE A 594 -19.16 0.45 -2.01
CA ILE A 594 -19.97 0.77 -0.85
C ILE A 594 -19.39 0.15 0.42
N TYR A 595 -19.40 0.92 1.51
CA TYR A 595 -18.86 0.48 2.79
C TYR A 595 -19.55 1.15 3.98
N GLY A 596 -19.64 0.42 5.09
CA GLY A 596 -20.09 0.98 6.37
C GLY A 596 -19.00 1.82 7.03
N THR A 597 -19.41 2.79 7.85
CA THR A 597 -18.52 3.86 8.39
C THR A 597 -18.72 4.01 9.91
N SER A 598 -18.94 5.23 10.42
CA SER A 598 -19.24 5.48 11.83
C SER A 598 -20.47 4.70 12.32
N GLY A 599 -20.45 4.29 13.59
CA GLY A 599 -21.59 3.60 14.23
C GLY A 599 -21.64 2.08 14.01
N LEU A 600 -20.68 1.52 13.27
CA LEU A 600 -20.43 0.08 13.27
C LEU A 600 -19.87 -0.40 14.62
N LEU A 601 -20.14 -1.67 14.96
CA LEU A 601 -19.70 -2.30 16.22
C LEU A 601 -18.53 -3.26 16.05
N SER A 602 -18.36 -3.82 14.85
CA SER A 602 -17.30 -4.75 14.51
C SER A 602 -15.96 -4.05 14.69
N THR A 603 -15.11 -4.63 15.51
CA THR A 603 -13.74 -4.16 15.76
C THR A 603 -12.85 -5.38 15.97
N GLY A 604 -11.56 -5.21 15.72
CA GLY A 604 -10.54 -6.20 16.08
C GLY A 604 -9.49 -5.59 16.99
N ARG A 605 -8.31 -6.20 16.96
CA ARG A 605 -7.12 -5.68 17.61
C ARG A 605 -5.88 -5.84 16.74
N VAL A 606 -4.84 -5.06 17.03
CA VAL A 606 -3.50 -5.32 16.50
C VAL A 606 -2.89 -6.49 17.25
N VAL A 607 -2.36 -7.46 16.51
CA VAL A 607 -1.60 -8.61 17.04
C VAL A 607 -0.19 -8.60 16.44
N LEU A 608 0.75 -9.25 17.12
CA LEU A 608 2.11 -9.45 16.61
C LEU A 608 2.28 -10.89 16.11
N SER A 609 3.05 -11.06 15.04
CA SER A 609 3.49 -12.39 14.61
C SER A 609 4.33 -13.08 15.69
N THR A 610 4.18 -14.40 15.80
CA THR A 610 4.88 -15.24 16.77
C THR A 610 6.14 -15.91 16.21
N ASP A 611 6.52 -15.58 14.97
CA ASP A 611 7.69 -16.09 14.25
C ASP A 611 9.02 -15.43 14.68
N GLY A 612 9.02 -14.73 15.82
CA GLY A 612 10.15 -13.94 16.32
C GLY A 612 10.38 -12.60 15.61
N LYS A 613 9.62 -12.28 14.54
CA LYS A 613 9.76 -11.00 13.82
C LYS A 613 8.85 -9.89 14.37
N PHE A 614 7.83 -10.25 15.15
CA PHE A 614 6.89 -9.30 15.78
C PHE A 614 6.27 -8.32 14.78
N VAL A 615 5.86 -8.85 13.64
CA VAL A 615 5.19 -8.09 12.58
C VAL A 615 3.77 -7.79 13.05
N PRO A 616 3.36 -6.52 13.09
CA PRO A 616 1.99 -6.15 13.45
C PRO A 616 1.03 -6.48 12.31
N SER A 617 -0.13 -7.02 12.67
CA SER A 617 -1.25 -7.28 11.76
C SER A 617 -2.58 -7.00 12.45
N ALA A 618 -3.65 -6.90 11.68
CA ALA A 618 -4.99 -6.99 12.22
C ALA A 618 -5.27 -8.43 12.72
N SER A 619 -6.09 -8.57 13.77
CA SER A 619 -6.67 -9.85 14.16
C SER A 619 -7.67 -10.35 13.11
N SER A 620 -8.01 -11.64 13.15
CA SER A 620 -9.18 -12.14 12.41
C SER A 620 -10.47 -11.47 12.90
N GLY A 621 -11.50 -11.44 12.03
CA GLY A 621 -12.83 -10.98 12.40
C GLY A 621 -13.01 -9.47 12.60
N VAL A 622 -12.12 -8.63 12.04
CA VAL A 622 -12.32 -7.16 12.06
C VAL A 622 -13.64 -6.77 11.39
N TYR A 623 -13.96 -7.40 10.26
CA TYR A 623 -15.15 -7.09 9.48
C TYR A 623 -16.31 -7.99 9.90
N TYR A 624 -17.47 -7.37 10.11
CA TYR A 624 -18.76 -8.05 10.34
C TYR A 624 -18.77 -9.05 11.51
N SER A 625 -17.87 -8.91 12.50
CA SER A 625 -17.95 -9.69 13.75
C SER A 625 -19.22 -9.41 14.53
N ASN A 626 -19.86 -8.26 14.32
CA ASN A 626 -21.22 -8.00 14.75
C ASN A 626 -22.21 -8.11 13.56
N PRO A 627 -23.18 -9.04 13.58
CA PRO A 627 -24.14 -9.22 12.49
C PRO A 627 -24.97 -7.97 12.16
N ARG A 628 -25.18 -7.06 13.13
CA ARG A 628 -25.90 -5.80 12.92
C ARG A 628 -25.28 -4.96 11.80
N ASP A 629 -23.96 -4.96 11.73
CA ASP A 629 -23.20 -4.12 10.80
C ASP A 629 -23.48 -4.52 9.35
N GLY A 630 -23.34 -5.81 9.04
CA GLY A 630 -23.68 -6.35 7.73
C GLY A 630 -25.16 -6.16 7.41
N MET A 631 -26.04 -6.38 8.38
CA MET A 631 -27.49 -6.25 8.18
C MET A 631 -27.88 -4.80 7.83
N ASN A 632 -27.29 -3.81 8.50
CA ASN A 632 -27.57 -2.41 8.21
C ASN A 632 -27.08 -2.01 6.81
N ILE A 633 -25.86 -2.40 6.43
CA ILE A 633 -25.33 -2.12 5.09
C ILE A 633 -26.19 -2.81 4.01
N ALA A 634 -26.61 -4.06 4.25
CA ALA A 634 -27.49 -4.79 3.34
C ALA A 634 -28.86 -4.12 3.17
N LYS A 635 -29.47 -3.64 4.26
CA LYS A 635 -30.72 -2.86 4.22
C LYS A 635 -30.56 -1.57 3.41
N PHE A 636 -29.44 -0.88 3.57
CA PHE A 636 -29.16 0.33 2.81
C PHE A 636 -29.04 0.04 1.30
N ILE A 637 -28.24 -0.97 0.90
CA ILE A 637 -28.11 -1.40 -0.50
C ILE A 637 -29.48 -1.80 -1.06
N HIS A 638 -30.23 -2.62 -0.32
CA HIS A 638 -31.57 -3.04 -0.70
C HIS A 638 -32.48 -1.84 -0.97
N SER A 639 -32.42 -0.81 -0.11
CA SER A 639 -33.27 0.39 -0.24
C SER A 639 -32.99 1.18 -1.51
N ILE A 640 -31.72 1.34 -1.91
CA ILE A 640 -31.38 2.08 -3.13
C ILE A 640 -31.65 1.23 -4.39
N PHE A 641 -31.54 -0.10 -4.31
CA PHE A 641 -31.85 -1.01 -5.42
C PHE A 641 -33.32 -0.95 -5.86
N GLN A 642 -34.24 -0.55 -4.98
CA GLN A 642 -35.67 -0.42 -5.35
C GLN A 642 -35.92 0.65 -6.41
N TYR A 643 -34.99 1.60 -6.54
CA TYR A 643 -35.06 2.71 -7.50
C TYR A 643 -34.27 2.43 -8.79
N LEU A 644 -33.69 1.23 -8.92
CA LEU A 644 -33.13 0.77 -10.18
C LEU A 644 -34.24 0.20 -11.07
N PRO A 645 -34.13 0.37 -12.40
CA PRO A 645 -35.05 -0.22 -13.37
C PRO A 645 -35.06 -1.75 -13.24
N SER A 646 -36.13 -2.39 -13.74
CA SER A 646 -36.16 -3.84 -13.83
C SER A 646 -35.11 -4.31 -14.85
N SER A 647 -34.27 -5.26 -14.43
CA SER A 647 -33.15 -5.77 -15.22
C SER A 647 -32.55 -7.02 -14.59
N THR A 648 -31.88 -7.82 -15.41
CA THR A 648 -30.96 -8.88 -14.96
C THR A 648 -29.59 -8.67 -15.62
N PRO A 649 -28.51 -9.30 -15.11
CA PRO A 649 -27.23 -9.26 -15.80
C PRO A 649 -27.28 -9.76 -17.25
N GLN A 650 -28.16 -10.73 -17.55
CA GLN A 650 -28.35 -11.30 -18.89
C GLN A 650 -29.30 -10.48 -19.77
N ALA A 651 -30.19 -9.68 -19.17
CA ALA A 651 -31.07 -8.74 -19.85
C ALA A 651 -30.97 -7.36 -19.19
N PRO A 652 -29.89 -6.60 -19.50
CA PRO A 652 -29.69 -5.26 -18.93
C PRO A 652 -30.79 -4.29 -19.36
N SER A 653 -31.09 -3.32 -18.50
CA SER A 653 -32.11 -2.33 -18.81
C SER A 653 -31.68 -1.42 -19.97
N PRO A 654 -32.58 -1.10 -20.93
CA PRO A 654 -32.31 -0.11 -21.97
C PRO A 654 -32.30 1.33 -21.43
N VAL A 655 -32.63 1.53 -20.16
CA VAL A 655 -32.61 2.83 -19.47
C VAL A 655 -31.95 2.67 -18.10
N GLY A 656 -31.17 3.64 -17.64
CA GLY A 656 -30.58 3.59 -16.29
C GLY A 656 -29.46 2.57 -16.09
N LEU A 657 -29.31 2.07 -14.85
CA LEU A 657 -28.22 1.19 -14.43
C LEU A 657 -28.73 -0.22 -14.13
N THR A 658 -27.91 -1.23 -14.42
CA THR A 658 -28.16 -2.66 -14.15
C THR A 658 -27.03 -3.24 -13.27
N PRO A 659 -27.34 -3.76 -12.08
CA PRO A 659 -26.39 -4.55 -11.28
C PRO A 659 -25.98 -5.85 -11.97
N LEU A 660 -24.69 -6.16 -11.96
CA LEU A 660 -24.11 -7.29 -12.70
C LEU A 660 -23.71 -8.46 -11.79
N ASN A 661 -23.12 -8.16 -10.63
CA ASN A 661 -22.55 -9.16 -9.72
C ASN A 661 -23.45 -9.46 -8.51
N ILE A 662 -24.58 -8.78 -8.41
CA ILE A 662 -25.68 -9.05 -7.47
C ILE A 662 -26.99 -8.71 -8.17
N ALA A 663 -28.03 -9.53 -8.02
CA ALA A 663 -29.29 -9.30 -8.73
C ALA A 663 -30.02 -8.06 -8.19
N ARG A 664 -30.65 -7.28 -9.07
CA ARG A 664 -31.46 -6.10 -8.70
C ARG A 664 -32.56 -6.42 -7.69
N HIS A 665 -33.16 -7.61 -7.77
CA HIS A 665 -34.24 -8.06 -6.89
C HIS A 665 -33.76 -8.87 -5.68
N SER A 666 -32.45 -8.84 -5.36
CA SER A 666 -31.94 -9.56 -4.20
C SER A 666 -32.59 -9.10 -2.90
N THR A 667 -32.97 -10.03 -2.04
CA THR A 667 -33.49 -9.73 -0.70
C THR A 667 -32.38 -9.17 0.20
N VAL A 668 -32.76 -8.58 1.34
CA VAL A 668 -31.79 -8.10 2.34
C VAL A 668 -30.85 -9.24 2.79
N GLU A 669 -31.37 -10.46 2.97
CA GLU A 669 -30.59 -11.63 3.39
C GLU A 669 -29.60 -12.08 2.31
N GLN A 670 -30.00 -12.01 1.04
CA GLN A 670 -29.10 -12.32 -0.08
C GLN A 670 -27.97 -11.29 -0.19
N ILE A 671 -28.29 -10.01 -0.02
CA ILE A 671 -27.28 -8.93 0.01
C ILE A 671 -26.36 -9.11 1.23
N TYR A 672 -26.93 -9.40 2.41
CA TYR A 672 -26.15 -9.68 3.61
C TYR A 672 -25.15 -10.81 3.38
N LYS A 673 -25.60 -11.93 2.82
CA LYS A 673 -24.74 -13.06 2.48
C LYS A 673 -23.65 -12.64 1.49
N TYR A 674 -24.01 -11.88 0.45
CA TYR A 674 -23.07 -11.37 -0.54
C TYR A 674 -21.96 -10.51 0.07
N ILE A 675 -22.30 -9.51 0.89
CA ILE A 675 -21.29 -8.57 1.43
C ILE A 675 -20.43 -9.16 2.55
N THR A 676 -20.92 -10.22 3.22
CA THR A 676 -20.22 -10.87 4.35
C THR A 676 -19.46 -12.13 3.95
N THR A 677 -19.62 -12.61 2.71
CA THR A 677 -18.87 -13.76 2.19
C THR A 677 -17.67 -13.28 1.38
N TYR A 678 -16.48 -13.79 1.71
CA TYR A 678 -15.25 -13.41 1.02
C TYR A 678 -15.34 -13.69 -0.48
N SER A 679 -15.01 -12.67 -1.27
CA SER A 679 -14.86 -12.78 -2.72
C SER A 679 -13.90 -11.68 -3.21
N THR A 680 -13.60 -11.64 -4.50
CA THR A 680 -12.85 -10.51 -5.09
C THR A 680 -13.61 -9.18 -4.99
N TYR A 681 -14.91 -9.19 -4.70
CA TYR A 681 -15.77 -8.00 -4.64
C TYR A 681 -16.20 -7.63 -3.21
N ALA A 682 -16.13 -8.54 -2.23
CA ALA A 682 -16.71 -8.35 -0.90
C ALA A 682 -15.79 -8.83 0.23
N VAL A 683 -16.06 -8.37 1.46
CA VAL A 683 -15.17 -8.54 2.63
C VAL A 683 -13.76 -7.97 2.37
N GLY A 684 -13.70 -6.95 1.51
CA GLY A 684 -12.46 -6.23 1.22
C GLY A 684 -12.14 -5.20 2.31
N SER A 685 -10.91 -4.70 2.27
CA SER A 685 -10.43 -3.59 3.09
C SER A 685 -10.31 -2.33 2.23
N VAL A 686 -10.81 -1.19 2.70
CA VAL A 686 -10.53 0.12 2.07
C VAL A 686 -9.32 0.83 2.66
N GLN A 687 -8.63 0.21 3.63
CA GLN A 687 -7.43 0.76 4.27
C GLN A 687 -7.70 2.06 5.04
N HIS A 688 -8.88 2.19 5.64
CA HIS A 688 -9.24 3.24 6.59
C HIS A 688 -8.93 2.83 8.05
N TRP A 689 -7.86 2.05 8.25
CA TRP A 689 -7.43 1.58 9.56
C TRP A 689 -7.34 2.73 10.58
N SER A 690 -8.00 2.56 11.72
CA SER A 690 -8.06 3.55 12.80
C SER A 690 -8.25 2.89 14.17
N SER A 691 -8.40 3.70 15.21
CA SER A 691 -8.98 3.31 16.49
C SER A 691 -8.19 2.35 17.39
N SER A 692 -7.02 1.86 16.97
CA SER A 692 -6.22 0.88 17.71
C SER A 692 -5.43 1.44 18.90
N CYS A 693 -5.45 2.76 19.12
CA CYS A 693 -4.86 3.42 20.28
C CYS A 693 -5.69 4.67 20.67
N ARG A 694 -7.00 4.48 20.90
CA ARG A 694 -7.97 5.58 21.10
C ARG A 694 -7.62 6.53 22.23
N ILE A 695 -8.00 7.80 22.04
CA ILE A 695 -7.98 8.83 23.07
C ILE A 695 -8.94 8.46 24.21
N GLY A 696 -8.47 8.64 25.45
CA GLY A 696 -9.17 8.27 26.68
C GLY A 696 -9.08 6.78 27.03
N ARG A 697 -8.38 5.96 26.23
CA ARG A 697 -8.19 4.53 26.48
C ARG A 697 -6.73 4.10 26.39
N CYS A 698 -6.11 4.29 25.23
CA CYS A 698 -4.70 3.97 25.00
C CYS A 698 -3.80 5.19 25.27
N VAL A 699 -4.22 6.35 24.79
CA VAL A 699 -3.62 7.65 25.09
C VAL A 699 -4.55 8.53 25.90
N ASP A 700 -4.01 9.46 26.69
CA ASP A 700 -4.80 10.48 27.37
C ASP A 700 -5.27 11.59 26.39
N VAL A 701 -5.99 12.59 26.90
CA VAL A 701 -6.49 13.74 26.11
C VAL A 701 -5.37 14.60 25.52
N ASN A 702 -4.13 14.44 26.00
CA ASN A 702 -2.95 15.10 25.47
C ASN A 702 -2.14 14.19 24.53
N THR A 703 -2.74 13.09 24.09
CA THR A 703 -2.17 12.06 23.22
C THR A 703 -0.95 11.33 23.79
N LYS A 704 -0.71 11.45 25.10
CA LYS A 704 0.36 10.71 25.80
C LYS A 704 -0.09 9.28 26.05
N VAL A 705 0.76 8.30 25.75
CA VAL A 705 0.45 6.90 26.03
C VAL A 705 0.26 6.72 27.54
N ILE A 706 -0.89 6.17 27.94
CA ILE A 706 -1.24 5.99 29.36
C ILE A 706 -0.21 5.03 29.99
N GLY A 707 0.30 5.43 31.16
CA GLY A 707 1.39 4.75 31.86
C GLY A 707 2.79 5.19 31.43
N THR A 708 2.92 6.17 30.53
CA THR A 708 4.22 6.73 30.11
C THR A 708 4.39 8.19 30.50
N THR A 709 5.64 8.67 30.43
CA THR A 709 6.02 10.04 30.78
C THR A 709 6.16 10.93 29.55
N ASN A 710 6.84 10.46 28.51
CA ASN A 710 7.23 11.28 27.35
C ASN A 710 7.04 10.57 26.00
N ILE A 711 6.12 9.60 25.93
CA ILE A 711 5.77 8.86 24.70
C ILE A 711 4.34 9.22 24.31
N TYR A 712 4.17 9.64 23.06
CA TYR A 712 2.90 10.11 22.50
C TYR A 712 2.57 9.33 21.23
N VAL A 713 1.29 9.22 20.89
CA VAL A 713 0.82 8.68 19.61
C VAL A 713 -0.06 9.71 18.92
N VAL A 714 0.23 10.01 17.66
CA VAL A 714 -0.61 10.91 16.86
C VAL A 714 -0.66 10.39 15.42
N ASP A 715 -1.71 9.64 15.12
CA ASP A 715 -2.08 9.17 13.78
C ASP A 715 -3.52 8.63 13.80
N ALA A 716 -3.93 7.87 12.77
CA ALA A 716 -5.28 7.30 12.70
C ALA A 716 -5.63 6.35 13.86
N SER A 717 -4.66 5.79 14.59
CA SER A 717 -4.92 4.93 15.75
C SER A 717 -5.68 5.63 16.87
N ILE A 718 -5.54 6.95 17.02
CA ILE A 718 -6.10 7.69 18.16
C ILE A 718 -7.55 8.11 17.94
N ILE A 719 -8.00 8.17 16.69
CA ILE A 719 -9.35 8.61 16.31
C ILE A 719 -10.31 7.42 16.27
N SER A 720 -11.55 7.67 16.71
CA SER A 720 -12.67 6.76 16.49
C SER A 720 -13.09 6.74 15.01
N PRO A 721 -13.89 5.75 14.57
CA PRO A 721 -14.39 5.69 13.20
C PRO A 721 -15.10 6.97 12.77
N LEU A 722 -14.84 7.42 11.54
CA LEU A 722 -15.46 8.59 10.94
C LEU A 722 -16.46 8.17 9.86
N THR A 723 -17.50 9.00 9.65
CA THR A 723 -18.51 8.87 8.59
C THR A 723 -17.88 8.94 7.18
N VAL A 724 -16.70 9.56 7.07
CA VAL A 724 -16.02 9.88 5.80
C VAL A 724 -14.65 9.22 5.70
N ASN A 725 -14.05 9.22 4.51
CA ASN A 725 -12.65 8.81 4.32
C ASN A 725 -11.74 9.55 5.33
N PRO A 726 -10.80 8.85 6.00
CA PRO A 726 -10.24 9.33 7.26
C PRO A 726 -9.22 10.47 7.11
N GLN A 727 -8.69 10.72 5.91
CA GLN A 727 -7.55 11.63 5.72
C GLN A 727 -7.78 13.01 6.34
N PHE A 728 -8.94 13.64 6.11
CA PHE A 728 -9.25 14.95 6.67
C PHE A 728 -9.23 14.91 8.20
N GLY A 729 -9.95 13.95 8.80
CA GLY A 729 -10.03 13.80 10.25
C GLY A 729 -8.67 13.50 10.88
N VAL A 730 -7.83 12.69 10.23
CA VAL A 730 -6.45 12.41 10.67
C VAL A 730 -5.60 13.68 10.64
N MET A 731 -5.73 14.53 9.62
CA MET A 731 -5.01 15.80 9.54
C MET A 731 -5.47 16.78 10.64
N VAL A 732 -6.78 16.87 10.91
CA VAL A 732 -7.31 17.65 12.03
C VAL A 732 -6.81 17.12 13.37
N ALA A 733 -6.80 15.80 13.55
CA ALA A 733 -6.30 15.18 14.77
C ALA A 733 -4.80 15.41 14.96
N ALA A 734 -4.02 15.48 13.88
CA ALA A 734 -2.60 15.82 13.94
C ALA A 734 -2.36 17.28 14.38
N GLU A 735 -3.11 18.23 13.81
CA GLU A 735 -3.11 19.64 14.22
C GLU A 735 -3.48 19.81 15.70
N LYS A 736 -4.52 19.09 16.15
CA LYS A 736 -4.95 19.13 17.55
C LYS A 736 -3.97 18.41 18.49
N GLY A 737 -3.44 17.27 18.07
CA GLY A 737 -2.46 16.49 18.82
C GLY A 737 -1.17 17.29 19.05
N ALA A 738 -0.66 17.95 18.02
CA ALA A 738 0.50 18.84 18.17
C ALA A 738 0.23 19.99 19.14
N GLU A 739 -0.95 20.63 19.08
CA GLU A 739 -1.37 21.67 20.03
C GLU A 739 -1.37 21.13 21.48
N ARG A 740 -1.91 19.93 21.70
CA ARG A 740 -1.96 19.29 23.02
C ARG A 740 -0.57 18.91 23.56
N ILE A 741 0.30 18.40 22.69
CA ILE A 741 1.68 18.08 23.04
C ILE A 741 2.42 19.37 23.45
N LEU A 742 2.31 20.44 22.66
CA LEU A 742 2.95 21.71 22.97
C LEU A 742 2.44 22.34 24.27
N ALA A 743 1.13 22.28 24.52
CA ALA A 743 0.52 22.82 25.74
C ALA A 743 1.01 22.15 27.03
N THR A 744 1.54 20.92 26.93
CA THR A 744 2.09 20.19 28.07
C THR A 744 3.62 20.23 28.13
N TRP A 745 4.28 20.88 27.16
CA TRP A 745 5.74 20.98 27.14
C TRP A 745 6.18 21.96 28.24
N PRO A 746 7.06 21.55 29.19
CA PRO A 746 7.56 22.47 30.20
C PRO A 746 8.24 23.68 29.54
N LEU A 747 7.99 24.86 30.11
CA LEU A 747 8.64 26.11 29.70
C LEU A 747 10.18 26.00 29.74
#